data_AF-A0A6H5HGT9-F1
#
_entry.id   AF-A0A6H5HGT9-F1
#
_cell.length_a   1.000
_cell.length_b   1.000
_cell.length_c   1.000
_cell.angle_alpha   90.00
_cell.angle_beta   90.00
_cell.angle_gamma   90.00
#
_symmetry.space_group_name_H-M   'P 1'
#
loop_
_entity.id
_entity.type
_entity.pdbx_description
1 polymer ?
#
loop_
_entity_poly.entity_id
_entity_poly.type
_entity_poly.pdbx_seq_one_letter_code
_entity_poly.pdbx_strand_id
1 'polypeptide(L)'
;MLDVQVAPDFDDSLTKIEFHPHEAYASSRYGNSDEIRIPFSQADTYVLLNKSYLYIEGKLTKSDRFTLAPNGLAHGIEDIKLLLNGEVVDQTHLPGISSTMKGYCSFPRRNGMESAGWVLPSTTQLVNPCVDSTTGQFSACVPLATLLGIAEDYKKIFINVRMELCIVRSTTNKDMIAPRLPEVDPPAGGSKTTGDPDVSISKMIWYLPYVTPSDSEKIKLLNTLERDMPITVPFRSWSLAMYPTVPEHREFTWSIKSSSELEKPRFILFMFQTDRQRDFAKNMSLFDHNNLTNLKVYIGSQEFPYSRMNLDFKKKRISLLYRMYSEFQKSFYGKDWVEPMLDYDEFISHAPIVVVQVTSNLAKAKTAVKKKYRLMRRQQPNVSPEPLKQIVVLPQPPPPPPPPPPPPPAHEKRKRTYAVVSRKDKRRRLSRPKQREMEEEEEEEEKKEEEEAAVEEEGMTGDIYKEADDDGYETFMHVPAQHRSSSIPPPPPLFDRPSKPKTPRDRLLEASRTPEGKTKMDEYFRNFNIYARPYLRSLLKGEKSSLLDTVYGPKVNADGRLTLGDKDLTMDRENVYLDEGKLQFPASEGLLNLLFLREPTTYTAEDSANYRDLVLRSHVARQGYSALRPWNTSGSKYRNLLKYLLKSDAVPTKDVVGEASPTMYEEGRTAGREETSFPIVTLQLERLADPIAADRTQRWFSSFSENVLTS
;
A
#
# COMPACT_ATOMS: atom_id res chain seq x y z
N MET A 1 -16.40 2.73 24.32
CA MET A 1 -17.48 3.74 24.20
C MET A 1 -18.56 3.59 25.27
N LEU A 2 -18.73 2.41 25.90
CA LEU A 2 -19.66 2.22 27.03
C LEU A 2 -18.97 2.23 28.41
N ASP A 3 -17.64 2.18 28.45
CA ASP A 3 -16.90 2.27 29.70
C ASP A 3 -16.63 3.74 30.05
N VAL A 4 -17.50 4.26 30.92
CA VAL A 4 -17.47 5.63 31.46
C VAL A 4 -16.41 5.80 32.56
N GLN A 5 -15.71 4.73 32.96
CA GLN A 5 -14.64 4.75 33.96
C GLN A 5 -13.23 4.74 33.34
N VAL A 6 -13.12 4.64 32.01
CA VAL A 6 -11.82 4.80 31.33
C VAL A 6 -11.24 6.16 31.70
N ALA A 7 -10.11 6.13 32.41
CA ALA A 7 -9.38 7.34 32.73
C ALA A 7 -8.98 8.05 31.43
N PRO A 8 -9.23 9.37 31.29
CA PRO A 8 -8.75 10.12 30.14
C PRO A 8 -7.23 10.04 30.08
N ASP A 9 -6.72 9.69 28.90
CA ASP A 9 -5.28 9.78 28.60
C ASP A 9 -4.96 11.24 28.26
N PHE A 10 -4.18 11.89 29.12
CA PHE A 10 -3.76 13.28 28.93
C PHE A 10 -2.32 13.29 28.39
N ASP A 11 -2.15 13.73 27.15
CA ASP A 11 -0.84 13.98 26.57
C ASP A 11 -0.36 15.39 26.92
N ASP A 12 0.34 15.51 28.04
CA ASP A 12 0.97 16.75 28.51
C ASP A 12 2.44 16.89 28.02
N SER A 13 2.85 16.10 27.02
CA SER A 13 4.21 16.19 26.45
C SER A 13 4.47 17.51 25.72
N LEU A 14 3.40 18.14 25.24
CA LEU A 14 3.41 19.35 24.44
C LEU A 14 2.54 20.42 25.10
N THR A 15 3.13 21.57 25.42
CA THR A 15 2.39 22.69 26.01
C THR A 15 1.82 23.62 24.95
N LYS A 16 2.48 23.76 23.80
CA LYS A 16 2.12 24.75 22.78
C LYS A 16 2.64 24.39 21.38
N ILE A 17 1.84 24.69 20.35
CA ILE A 17 2.31 24.84 18.97
C ILE A 17 1.82 26.19 18.44
N GLU A 18 2.74 27.00 17.92
CA GLU A 18 2.44 28.29 17.30
C GLU A 18 3.07 28.40 15.91
N PHE A 19 2.38 29.03 14.97
CA PHE A 19 2.89 29.23 13.62
C PHE A 19 3.53 30.62 13.51
N HIS A 20 4.84 30.65 13.25
CA HIS A 20 5.60 31.89 13.13
C HIS A 20 5.90 32.22 11.67
N PRO A 21 5.66 33.47 11.23
CA PRO A 21 5.96 33.89 9.87
C PRO A 21 7.46 34.18 9.71
N HIS A 22 8.05 33.64 8.65
CA HIS A 22 9.39 33.97 8.19
C HIS A 22 9.33 34.57 6.79
N GLU A 23 9.86 35.77 6.67
CA GLU A 23 9.88 36.52 5.41
C GLU A 23 11.19 36.32 4.68
N ALA A 24 11.15 36.53 3.36
CA ALA A 24 12.36 36.55 2.56
C ALA A 24 13.27 37.73 2.96
N TYR A 25 14.54 37.69 2.59
CA TYR A 25 15.43 38.83 2.79
C TYR A 25 14.84 40.11 2.17
N ALA A 26 15.06 41.27 2.80
CA ALA A 26 14.42 42.55 2.45
C ALA A 26 14.60 43.00 0.98
N SER A 27 15.61 42.49 0.27
CA SER A 27 15.85 42.76 -1.15
C SER A 27 15.07 41.85 -2.12
N SER A 28 14.30 40.89 -1.60
CA SER A 28 13.65 39.86 -2.42
C SER A 28 12.52 40.45 -3.23
N ARG A 29 12.56 40.17 -4.53
CA ARG A 29 11.45 40.40 -5.46
C ARG A 29 10.78 39.05 -5.74
N TYR A 30 9.50 39.09 -6.08
CA TYR A 30 8.72 37.89 -6.39
C TYR A 30 8.43 37.76 -7.90
N GLY A 31 9.25 38.43 -8.73
CA GLY A 31 9.16 38.39 -10.16
C GLY A 31 9.56 37.04 -10.74
N ASN A 32 9.41 36.89 -12.05
CA ASN A 32 9.77 35.67 -12.75
C ASN A 32 11.30 35.54 -12.82
N SER A 33 11.82 34.33 -12.64
CA SER A 33 13.28 34.03 -12.54
C SER A 33 13.99 34.58 -11.30
N ASP A 34 13.29 35.24 -10.39
CA ASP A 34 13.88 35.72 -9.14
C ASP A 34 14.16 34.52 -8.19
N GLU A 35 15.27 34.62 -7.46
CA GLU A 35 15.59 33.73 -6.35
C GLU A 35 15.13 34.35 -5.03
N ILE A 36 14.30 33.62 -4.31
CA ILE A 36 13.71 34.00 -3.03
C ILE A 36 14.34 33.11 -1.97
N ARG A 37 14.92 33.71 -0.94
CA ARG A 37 15.55 33.02 0.18
C ARG A 37 14.89 33.43 1.49
N ILE A 38 14.35 32.45 2.20
CA ILE A 38 13.67 32.62 3.48
C ILE A 38 14.51 31.93 4.57
N PRO A 39 15.27 32.69 5.36
CA PRO A 39 16.13 32.12 6.40
C PRO A 39 15.36 31.85 7.70
N PHE A 40 15.76 30.80 8.40
CA PHE A 40 15.42 30.53 9.79
C PHE A 40 16.70 30.21 10.57
N SER A 41 16.99 31.00 11.59
CA SER A 41 18.15 30.81 12.47
C SER A 41 17.82 31.37 13.84
N GLN A 42 17.13 30.58 14.66
CA GLN A 42 16.85 30.93 16.05
C GLN A 42 17.40 29.83 16.95
N ALA A 43 18.17 30.24 17.97
CA ALA A 43 18.68 29.34 18.98
C ALA A 43 17.54 28.93 19.94
N ASP A 44 17.65 27.71 20.48
CA ASP A 44 16.77 27.12 21.48
C ASP A 44 15.29 26.98 21.06
N THR A 45 15.02 27.04 19.75
CA THR A 45 13.70 26.83 19.17
C THR A 45 13.55 25.41 18.63
N TYR A 46 12.45 24.75 19.00
CA TYR A 46 12.04 23.48 18.43
C TYR A 46 11.04 23.73 17.31
N VAL A 47 11.29 23.20 16.11
CA VAL A 47 10.43 23.46 14.95
C VAL A 47 9.97 22.18 14.27
N LEU A 48 8.76 22.19 13.73
CA LEU A 48 8.17 21.04 13.05
C LEU A 48 7.99 21.32 11.55
N LEU A 49 9.00 20.91 10.75
CA LEU A 49 9.01 21.16 9.31
C LEU A 49 7.80 20.58 8.58
N ASN A 50 7.33 19.40 8.99
CA ASN A 50 6.25 18.67 8.32
C ASN A 50 4.91 19.44 8.25
N LYS A 51 4.63 20.26 9.26
CA LYS A 51 3.40 21.07 9.30
C LYS A 51 3.61 22.49 8.75
N SER A 52 4.80 22.82 8.27
CA SER A 52 5.09 24.13 7.71
C SER A 52 4.45 24.33 6.33
N TYR A 53 4.19 25.58 5.96
CA TYR A 53 3.58 25.94 4.68
C TYR A 53 4.05 27.30 4.18
N LEU A 54 3.94 27.50 2.88
CA LEU A 54 4.11 28.79 2.23
C LEU A 54 2.77 29.49 2.15
N TYR A 55 2.67 30.68 2.73
CA TYR A 55 1.57 31.59 2.51
C TYR A 55 1.90 32.53 1.35
N ILE A 56 1.07 32.53 0.31
CA ILE A 56 1.28 33.30 -0.91
C ILE A 56 0.06 34.17 -1.18
N GLU A 57 0.28 35.46 -1.41
CA GLU A 57 -0.74 36.41 -1.88
C GLU A 57 -0.36 36.95 -3.26
N GLY A 58 -1.38 37.27 -4.04
CA GLY A 58 -1.17 37.87 -5.34
C GLY A 58 -2.46 38.25 -6.05
N LYS A 59 -2.34 38.53 -7.34
CA LYS A 59 -3.46 38.89 -8.21
C LYS A 59 -3.35 38.20 -9.56
N LEU A 60 -4.45 37.55 -9.95
CA LEU A 60 -4.70 37.07 -11.30
C LEU A 60 -5.46 38.15 -12.08
N THR A 61 -4.95 38.53 -13.24
CA THR A 61 -5.69 39.37 -14.18
C THR A 61 -6.65 38.52 -15.02
N LYS A 62 -7.73 39.12 -15.51
CA LYS A 62 -8.72 38.45 -16.38
C LYS A 62 -9.41 37.25 -15.70
N SER A 63 -9.69 37.38 -14.39
CA SER A 63 -10.34 36.35 -13.56
C SER A 63 -11.76 35.99 -14.00
N ASP A 64 -12.36 36.79 -14.87
CA ASP A 64 -13.65 36.52 -15.54
C ASP A 64 -13.56 35.35 -16.55
N ARG A 65 -12.37 35.06 -17.08
CA ARG A 65 -12.13 34.00 -18.08
C ARG A 65 -11.11 32.95 -17.65
N PHE A 66 -10.28 33.27 -16.65
CA PHE A 66 -9.19 32.43 -16.20
C PHE A 66 -9.22 32.26 -14.69
N THR A 67 -8.56 31.22 -14.21
CA THR A 67 -8.36 30.96 -12.80
C THR A 67 -6.99 30.32 -12.57
N LEU A 68 -6.61 30.08 -11.31
CA LEU A 68 -5.41 29.32 -11.02
C LEU A 68 -5.65 27.84 -11.36
N ALA A 69 -4.72 27.25 -12.10
CA ALA A 69 -4.73 25.81 -12.38
C ALA A 69 -4.74 25.01 -11.06
N PRO A 70 -5.21 23.75 -11.05
CA PRO A 70 -5.01 22.87 -9.90
C PRO A 70 -3.53 22.85 -9.53
N ASN A 71 -3.17 23.13 -8.29
CA ASN A 71 -1.76 23.25 -7.88
C ASN A 71 -0.96 24.35 -8.64
N GLY A 72 -1.66 25.36 -9.17
CA GLY A 72 -1.10 26.42 -10.02
C GLY A 72 0.03 27.20 -9.38
N LEU A 73 0.00 27.39 -8.06
CA LEU A 73 1.06 28.11 -7.34
C LEU A 73 2.41 27.38 -7.40
N ALA A 74 2.38 26.04 -7.33
CA ALA A 74 3.60 25.23 -7.46
C ALA A 74 4.15 25.25 -8.90
N HIS A 75 3.29 25.39 -9.93
CA HIS A 75 3.73 25.62 -11.32
C HIS A 75 4.46 26.95 -11.52
N GLY A 76 4.25 27.90 -10.60
CA GLY A 76 5.00 29.15 -10.55
C GLY A 76 6.44 29.00 -10.02
N ILE A 77 6.82 27.82 -9.53
CA ILE A 77 8.14 27.57 -8.95
C ILE A 77 8.92 26.68 -9.90
N GLU A 78 10.13 27.11 -10.26
CA GLU A 78 11.06 26.33 -11.08
C GLU A 78 11.92 25.40 -10.23
N ASP A 79 12.35 25.85 -9.06
CA ASP A 79 13.15 25.06 -8.15
C ASP A 79 12.84 25.43 -6.70
N ILE A 80 12.79 24.44 -5.81
CA ILE A 80 12.66 24.64 -4.37
C ILE A 80 13.68 23.75 -3.64
N LYS A 81 14.41 24.34 -2.71
CA LYS A 81 15.48 23.68 -1.95
C LYS A 81 15.35 24.00 -0.47
N LEU A 82 15.57 23.01 0.37
CA LEU A 82 15.76 23.20 1.80
C LEU A 82 17.22 22.95 2.15
N LEU A 83 17.85 23.97 2.72
CA LEU A 83 19.21 23.87 3.24
C LEU A 83 19.16 23.74 4.76
N LEU A 84 19.91 22.79 5.31
CA LEU A 84 20.18 22.70 6.75
C LEU A 84 21.66 23.01 6.97
N ASN A 85 21.95 24.02 7.80
CA ASN A 85 23.31 24.49 8.08
C ASN A 85 24.16 24.81 6.83
N GLY A 86 23.50 25.21 5.73
CA GLY A 86 24.13 25.55 4.45
C GLY A 86 24.24 24.40 3.44
N GLU A 87 23.90 23.17 3.84
CA GLU A 87 23.90 21.99 2.96
C GLU A 87 22.50 21.71 2.41
N VAL A 88 22.39 21.43 1.11
CA VAL A 88 21.09 21.08 0.49
C VAL A 88 20.70 19.67 0.94
N VAL A 89 19.60 19.58 1.69
CA VAL A 89 19.10 18.30 2.19
C VAL A 89 18.02 17.73 1.30
N ASP A 90 17.14 18.58 0.76
CA ASP A 90 16.11 18.17 -0.18
C ASP A 90 15.91 19.25 -1.25
N GLN A 91 15.65 18.83 -2.48
CA GLN A 91 15.45 19.69 -3.63
C GLN A 91 14.44 19.06 -4.59
N THR A 92 13.49 19.88 -5.03
CA THR A 92 12.54 19.52 -6.07
C THR A 92 12.64 20.50 -7.23
N HIS A 93 13.01 19.98 -8.40
CA HIS A 93 12.92 20.73 -9.65
C HIS A 93 11.51 20.61 -10.24
N LEU A 94 10.98 21.74 -10.72
CA LEU A 94 9.62 21.92 -11.25
C LEU A 94 8.56 21.29 -10.33
N PRO A 95 8.44 21.76 -9.07
CA PRO A 95 7.50 21.22 -8.11
C PRO A 95 6.06 21.24 -8.62
N GLY A 96 5.66 22.18 -9.48
CA GLY A 96 4.34 22.16 -10.12
C GLY A 96 3.99 20.85 -10.81
N ILE A 97 4.88 20.29 -11.63
CA ILE A 97 4.62 19.03 -12.35
C ILE A 97 4.74 17.84 -11.39
N SER A 98 5.85 17.76 -10.65
CA SER A 98 6.15 16.60 -9.79
C SER A 98 5.13 16.43 -8.66
N SER A 99 4.77 17.52 -7.98
CA SER A 99 3.75 17.48 -6.93
C SER A 99 2.35 17.28 -7.49
N THR A 100 2.02 17.76 -8.70
CA THR A 100 0.73 17.45 -9.36
C THR A 100 0.60 15.95 -9.62
N MET A 101 1.62 15.33 -10.24
CA MET A 101 1.64 13.90 -10.51
C MET A 101 1.51 13.07 -9.23
N LYS A 102 2.33 13.40 -8.23
CA LYS A 102 2.34 12.69 -6.96
C LYS A 102 1.04 12.93 -6.19
N GLY A 103 0.53 14.15 -6.14
CA GLY A 103 -0.70 14.53 -5.46
C GLY A 103 -1.92 13.79 -5.99
N TYR A 104 -2.10 13.69 -7.31
CA TYR A 104 -3.21 12.91 -7.87
C TYR A 104 -3.16 11.43 -7.48
N CYS A 105 -1.97 10.85 -7.33
CA CYS A 105 -1.81 9.47 -6.87
C CYS A 105 -1.97 9.32 -5.34
N SER A 106 -1.67 10.38 -4.58
CA SER A 106 -1.50 10.33 -3.12
C SER A 106 -2.75 10.76 -2.35
N PHE A 107 -3.47 11.74 -2.87
CA PHE A 107 -4.53 12.39 -2.11
C PHE A 107 -5.83 11.59 -2.19
N PRO A 108 -6.63 11.57 -1.10
CA PRO A 108 -8.03 11.19 -1.19
C PRO A 108 -8.83 12.24 -1.95
N ARG A 109 -10.05 11.90 -2.36
CA ARG A 109 -10.91 12.86 -3.09
C ARG A 109 -11.22 14.11 -2.27
N ARG A 110 -11.41 13.96 -0.96
CA ARG A 110 -11.51 15.08 0.01
C ARG A 110 -10.21 15.18 0.79
N ASN A 111 -9.30 16.03 0.32
CA ASN A 111 -7.95 16.13 0.88
C ASN A 111 -7.73 17.38 1.75
N GLY A 112 -8.69 18.31 1.83
CA GLY A 112 -8.56 19.53 2.61
C GLY A 112 -7.52 20.52 2.07
N MET A 113 -7.08 20.34 0.81
CA MET A 113 -6.04 21.16 0.17
C MET A 113 -6.60 22.31 -0.68
N GLU A 114 -7.88 22.61 -0.54
CA GLU A 114 -8.53 23.73 -1.24
C GLU A 114 -7.82 25.06 -0.92
N SER A 115 -7.35 25.24 0.31
CA SER A 115 -6.56 26.42 0.73
C SER A 115 -5.19 26.54 0.06
N ALA A 116 -4.69 25.46 -0.54
CA ALA A 116 -3.47 25.43 -1.33
C ALA A 116 -3.73 25.55 -2.84
N GLY A 117 -5.00 25.79 -3.23
CA GLY A 117 -5.43 25.86 -4.63
C GLY A 117 -5.54 24.49 -5.31
N TRP A 118 -5.62 23.40 -4.54
CA TRP A 118 -5.90 22.07 -5.09
C TRP A 118 -7.40 21.91 -5.34
N VAL A 119 -7.73 21.52 -6.57
CA VAL A 119 -9.08 21.20 -7.02
C VAL A 119 -9.02 20.01 -7.98
N LEU A 120 -10.17 19.40 -8.27
CA LEU A 120 -10.25 18.33 -9.26
C LEU A 120 -9.86 18.85 -10.66
N PRO A 121 -8.98 18.14 -11.38
CA PRO A 121 -8.60 18.54 -12.73
C PRO A 121 -9.76 18.43 -13.72
N SER A 122 -9.75 19.35 -14.68
CA SER A 122 -10.72 19.52 -15.76
C SER A 122 -10.09 20.44 -16.83
N THR A 123 -10.50 20.28 -18.09
CA THR A 123 -10.10 21.15 -19.21
C THR A 123 -10.47 22.61 -18.97
N THR A 124 -11.66 22.84 -18.40
CA THR A 124 -12.15 24.15 -17.97
C THR A 124 -12.52 24.07 -16.50
N GLN A 125 -11.89 24.91 -15.69
CA GLN A 125 -11.98 24.88 -14.24
C GLN A 125 -13.14 25.71 -13.72
N LEU A 126 -13.77 25.28 -12.63
CA LEU A 126 -14.49 26.24 -11.79
C LEU A 126 -13.49 27.23 -11.20
N VAL A 127 -13.97 28.34 -10.64
CA VAL A 127 -13.07 29.29 -9.96
C VAL A 127 -12.33 28.55 -8.87
N ASN A 128 -11.01 28.63 -8.91
CA ASN A 128 -10.15 28.12 -7.85
C ASN A 128 -10.56 28.80 -6.54
N PRO A 129 -10.81 28.05 -5.45
CA PRO A 129 -11.32 28.60 -4.19
C PRO A 129 -10.41 29.67 -3.56
N CYS A 130 -9.13 29.69 -3.92
CA CYS A 130 -8.19 30.72 -3.47
C CYS A 130 -8.37 32.07 -4.18
N VAL A 131 -9.11 32.14 -5.29
CA VAL A 131 -9.21 33.31 -6.17
C VAL A 131 -10.57 33.98 -6.00
N ASP A 132 -10.56 35.27 -5.68
CA ASP A 132 -11.73 36.13 -5.78
C ASP A 132 -12.11 36.31 -7.26
N SER A 133 -13.30 35.84 -7.64
CA SER A 133 -13.79 35.88 -9.02
C SER A 133 -13.93 37.28 -9.59
N THR A 134 -14.14 38.29 -8.73
CA THR A 134 -14.42 39.68 -9.10
C THR A 134 -13.14 40.49 -9.19
N THR A 135 -12.30 40.39 -8.15
CA THR A 135 -11.09 41.22 -8.06
C THR A 135 -9.86 40.53 -8.66
N GLY A 136 -9.89 39.20 -8.77
CA GLY A 136 -8.76 38.37 -9.14
C GLY A 136 -7.70 38.25 -8.06
N GLN A 137 -7.90 38.85 -6.87
CA GLN A 137 -6.99 38.68 -5.75
C GLN A 137 -7.02 37.23 -5.26
N PHE A 138 -5.88 36.72 -4.81
CA PHE A 138 -5.81 35.40 -4.22
C PHE A 138 -4.90 35.35 -3.01
N SER A 139 -5.20 34.40 -2.12
CA SER A 139 -4.33 33.99 -1.04
C SER A 139 -4.39 32.47 -0.89
N ALA A 140 -3.26 31.84 -0.57
CA ALA A 140 -3.19 30.39 -0.43
C ALA A 140 -2.09 29.96 0.55
N CYS A 141 -2.33 28.82 1.20
CA CYS A 141 -1.38 28.14 2.08
C CYS A 141 -0.92 26.84 1.41
N VAL A 142 0.27 26.83 0.80
CA VAL A 142 0.84 25.64 0.14
C VAL A 142 1.67 24.84 1.15
N PRO A 143 1.25 23.65 1.59
CA PRO A 143 2.00 22.86 2.57
C PRO A 143 3.35 22.43 2.00
N LEU A 144 4.41 22.55 2.79
CA LEU A 144 5.75 22.18 2.32
C LEU A 144 5.86 20.68 2.01
N ALA A 145 5.06 19.85 2.69
CA ALA A 145 4.92 18.41 2.45
C ALA A 145 4.42 18.04 1.03
N THR A 146 3.84 18.98 0.29
CA THR A 146 3.51 18.74 -1.13
C THR A 146 4.67 19.05 -2.07
N LEU A 147 5.63 19.88 -1.64
CA LEU A 147 6.73 20.40 -2.45
C LEU A 147 8.09 19.72 -2.18
N LEU A 148 8.32 19.25 -0.94
CA LEU A 148 9.53 18.56 -0.52
C LEU A 148 9.21 17.26 0.23
N GLY A 149 10.00 16.22 -0.03
CA GLY A 149 9.82 14.89 0.55
C GLY A 149 10.24 14.81 2.02
N ILE A 150 11.27 15.56 2.41
CA ILE A 150 11.66 15.66 3.84
C ILE A 150 10.54 16.25 4.68
N ALA A 151 9.80 17.23 4.15
CA ALA A 151 8.66 17.81 4.83
C ALA A 151 7.47 16.84 4.86
N GLU A 152 7.36 15.87 3.96
CA GLU A 152 6.29 14.87 4.02
C GLU A 152 6.58 13.75 5.03
N ASP A 153 7.78 13.18 4.98
CA ASP A 153 8.09 11.95 5.71
C ASP A 153 8.64 12.20 7.12
N TYR A 154 9.42 13.26 7.31
CA TYR A 154 10.07 13.52 8.59
C TYR A 154 9.14 14.30 9.54
N LYS A 155 8.34 13.56 10.30
CA LYS A 155 7.35 14.10 11.25
C LYS A 155 7.90 14.47 12.64
N LYS A 156 9.23 14.47 12.82
CA LYS A 156 9.88 14.80 14.09
C LYS A 156 10.34 16.26 14.13
N ILE A 157 10.54 16.80 15.33
CA ILE A 157 11.04 18.15 15.53
C ILE A 157 12.52 18.28 15.13
N PHE A 158 12.90 19.48 14.71
CA PHE A 158 14.28 19.92 14.58
C PHE A 158 14.63 20.83 15.76
N ILE A 159 15.86 20.73 16.24
CA ILE A 159 16.37 21.44 17.42
C ILE A 159 17.65 22.14 17.02
N ASN A 160 17.75 23.45 17.27
CA ASN A 160 18.99 24.23 17.04
C ASN A 160 19.56 24.08 15.61
N VAL A 161 18.69 23.99 14.60
CA VAL A 161 19.11 23.88 13.19
C VAL A 161 18.89 25.20 12.48
N ARG A 162 19.91 25.68 11.76
CA ARG A 162 19.75 26.77 10.81
C ARG A 162 19.14 26.20 9.53
N MET A 163 18.01 26.75 9.11
CA MET A 163 17.33 26.37 7.87
C MET A 163 17.31 27.54 6.90
N GLU A 164 17.34 27.25 5.60
CA GLU A 164 17.10 28.23 4.56
C GLU A 164 16.24 27.58 3.47
N LEU A 165 15.07 28.18 3.22
CA LEU A 165 14.21 27.77 2.12
C LEU A 165 14.51 28.64 0.91
N CYS A 166 15.05 28.04 -0.14
CA CYS A 166 15.39 28.71 -1.40
C CYS A 166 14.36 28.34 -2.47
N ILE A 167 13.76 29.32 -3.10
CA ILE A 167 12.73 29.17 -4.14
C ILE A 167 13.17 29.97 -5.35
N VAL A 168 13.24 29.34 -6.52
CA VAL A 168 13.44 30.02 -7.81
C VAL A 168 12.10 30.10 -8.51
N ARG A 169 11.66 31.31 -8.83
CA ARG A 169 10.43 31.54 -9.58
C ARG A 169 10.59 31.12 -11.03
N SER A 170 9.56 30.52 -11.60
CA SER A 170 9.54 30.18 -13.04
C SER A 170 9.75 31.42 -13.90
N THR A 171 10.40 31.22 -15.05
CA THR A 171 10.54 32.21 -16.11
C THR A 171 9.20 32.80 -16.61
N THR A 172 8.08 32.10 -16.39
CA THR A 172 6.75 32.55 -16.80
C THR A 172 5.65 31.99 -15.89
N ASN A 173 4.54 32.74 -15.77
CA ASN A 173 3.39 32.37 -14.95
C ASN A 173 2.27 31.66 -15.72
N LYS A 174 2.46 31.42 -17.04
CA LYS A 174 1.42 30.82 -17.88
C LYS A 174 0.97 29.45 -17.37
N ASP A 175 1.90 28.65 -16.84
CA ASP A 175 1.63 27.32 -16.28
C ASP A 175 0.83 27.36 -14.96
N MET A 176 0.73 28.53 -14.33
CA MET A 176 -0.09 28.74 -13.12
C MET A 176 -1.58 28.91 -13.45
N ILE A 177 -1.92 29.16 -14.72
CA ILE A 177 -3.23 29.62 -15.16
C ILE A 177 -3.97 28.51 -15.90
N ALA A 178 -5.29 28.43 -15.70
CA ALA A 178 -6.18 27.57 -16.47
C ALA A 178 -7.42 28.32 -16.96
N PRO A 179 -8.02 27.88 -18.08
CA PRO A 179 -9.32 28.39 -18.53
C PRO A 179 -10.41 28.16 -17.47
N ARG A 180 -11.21 29.19 -17.21
CA ARG A 180 -12.34 29.14 -16.28
C ARG A 180 -13.64 28.82 -17.03
N LEU A 181 -14.51 28.04 -16.42
CA LEU A 181 -15.88 27.86 -16.85
C LEU A 181 -16.64 29.20 -16.79
N PRO A 182 -17.43 29.54 -17.80
CA PRO A 182 -18.26 30.74 -17.78
C PRO A 182 -19.17 30.74 -16.54
N GLU A 183 -19.37 31.91 -15.96
CA GLU A 183 -20.35 32.10 -14.89
C GLU A 183 -21.77 31.78 -15.40
N VAL A 184 -22.55 31.09 -14.57
CA VAL A 184 -23.98 30.87 -14.82
C VAL A 184 -24.68 32.17 -14.44
N ASP A 185 -25.33 32.82 -15.40
CA ASP A 185 -25.96 34.15 -15.27
C ASP A 185 -24.99 35.31 -14.98
N PRO A 186 -24.09 35.65 -15.93
CA PRO A 186 -23.20 36.80 -15.75
C PRO A 186 -24.01 38.08 -15.59
N PRO A 187 -23.58 39.03 -14.74
CA PRO A 187 -24.27 40.30 -14.58
C PRO A 187 -24.46 40.99 -15.94
N ALA A 188 -25.72 41.30 -16.28
CA ALA A 188 -26.08 41.87 -17.57
C ALA A 188 -25.31 43.19 -17.78
N GLY A 189 -24.43 43.22 -18.79
CA GLY A 189 -23.62 44.40 -19.14
C GLY A 189 -22.12 44.30 -18.84
N GLY A 190 -21.63 43.19 -18.27
CA GLY A 190 -20.19 42.96 -18.12
C GLY A 190 -19.51 42.64 -19.45
N SER A 191 -18.69 43.55 -19.99
CA SER A 191 -17.80 43.22 -21.11
C SER A 191 -16.71 42.28 -20.62
N LYS A 192 -16.59 41.10 -21.24
CA LYS A 192 -15.47 40.18 -20.96
C LYS A 192 -14.17 40.91 -21.23
N THR A 193 -13.24 40.78 -20.31
CA THR A 193 -11.93 41.40 -20.47
C THR A 193 -11.22 40.83 -21.70
N THR A 194 -10.49 41.63 -22.47
CA THR A 194 -9.69 41.17 -23.63
C THR A 194 -8.20 41.08 -23.27
N GLY A 195 -7.42 40.33 -24.05
CA GLY A 195 -5.98 40.13 -23.85
C GLY A 195 -5.60 38.91 -22.99
N ASP A 196 -4.30 38.71 -22.83
CA ASP A 196 -3.72 37.57 -22.14
C ASP A 196 -3.79 37.74 -20.60
N PRO A 197 -4.04 36.65 -19.85
CA PRO A 197 -3.97 36.66 -18.40
C PRO A 197 -2.52 36.66 -17.91
N ASP A 198 -2.30 37.20 -16.72
CA ASP A 198 -1.04 37.18 -15.99
C ASP A 198 -1.29 37.14 -14.48
N VAL A 199 -0.29 36.66 -13.73
CA VAL A 199 -0.28 36.53 -12.28
C VAL A 199 0.85 37.36 -11.70
N SER A 200 0.55 38.18 -10.70
CA SER A 200 1.56 38.84 -9.86
C SER A 200 1.53 38.28 -8.44
N ILE A 201 2.71 38.05 -7.85
CA ILE A 201 2.85 37.68 -6.44
C ILE A 201 3.26 38.94 -5.66
N SER A 202 2.48 39.27 -4.64
CA SER A 202 2.74 40.41 -3.75
C SER A 202 3.42 40.00 -2.46
N LYS A 203 3.18 38.76 -1.99
CA LYS A 203 3.66 38.27 -0.70
C LYS A 203 3.98 36.79 -0.75
N MET A 204 5.09 36.41 -0.12
CA MET A 204 5.46 35.01 0.14
C MET A 204 6.08 34.91 1.54
N ILE A 205 5.44 34.15 2.43
CA ILE A 205 5.87 33.94 3.81
C ILE A 205 5.97 32.44 4.07
N TRP A 206 7.04 31.99 4.72
CA TRP A 206 7.12 30.64 5.25
C TRP A 206 6.62 30.62 6.69
N TYR A 207 5.49 29.95 6.94
CA TYR A 207 5.00 29.72 8.29
C TYR A 207 5.60 28.44 8.84
N LEU A 208 6.41 28.58 9.89
CA LEU A 208 7.10 27.50 10.57
C LEU A 208 6.46 27.25 11.95
N PRO A 209 5.99 26.01 12.25
CA PRO A 209 5.43 25.70 13.56
C PRO A 209 6.53 25.56 14.61
N TYR A 210 6.42 26.36 15.66
CA TYR A 210 7.27 26.32 16.85
C TYR A 210 6.59 25.45 17.88
N VAL A 211 7.37 24.57 18.49
CA VAL A 211 6.90 23.54 19.41
C VAL A 211 7.45 23.87 20.79
N THR A 212 6.59 23.98 21.80
CA THR A 212 7.01 24.12 23.19
C THR A 212 6.75 22.79 23.91
N PRO A 213 7.78 21.96 24.12
CA PRO A 213 7.64 20.74 24.92
C PRO A 213 7.39 21.10 26.39
N SER A 214 6.83 20.18 27.16
CA SER A 214 6.80 20.33 28.63
C SER A 214 8.19 20.21 29.24
N ASP A 215 8.36 20.69 30.47
CA ASP A 215 9.69 20.72 31.13
C ASP A 215 10.33 19.32 31.24
N SER A 216 9.51 18.29 31.46
CA SER A 216 9.96 16.91 31.52
C SER A 216 10.51 16.42 30.17
N GLU A 217 9.82 16.71 29.07
CA GLU A 217 10.26 16.38 27.72
C GLU A 217 11.47 17.22 27.29
N LYS A 218 11.51 18.50 27.69
CA LYS A 218 12.67 19.37 27.44
C LYS A 218 13.95 18.80 28.05
N ILE A 219 13.89 18.29 29.28
CA ILE A 219 15.04 17.62 29.93
C ILE A 219 15.46 16.37 29.13
N LYS A 220 14.52 15.56 28.63
CA LYS A 220 14.83 14.38 27.82
C LYS A 220 15.51 14.75 26.50
N LEU A 221 15.04 15.81 25.84
CA LEU A 221 15.64 16.33 24.61
C LEU A 221 17.05 16.86 24.85
N LEU A 222 17.27 17.62 25.93
CA LEU A 222 18.59 18.11 26.32
C LEU A 222 19.57 16.97 26.61
N ASN A 223 19.15 15.96 27.39
CA ASN A 223 19.96 14.76 27.64
C ASN A 223 20.31 14.00 26.35
N THR A 224 19.45 14.08 25.32
CA THR A 224 19.73 13.47 24.02
C THR A 224 20.73 14.30 23.23
N LEU A 225 20.65 15.63 23.30
CA LEU A 225 21.61 16.55 22.69
C LEU A 225 23.00 16.43 23.34
N GLU A 226 23.08 16.32 24.67
CA GLU A 226 24.34 16.16 25.42
C GLU A 226 25.10 14.88 25.06
N ARG A 227 24.38 13.82 24.65
CA ARG A 227 25.00 12.56 24.21
C ARG A 227 25.69 12.66 22.85
N ASP A 228 25.45 13.74 22.09
CA ASP A 228 26.02 14.00 20.76
C ASP A 228 25.90 12.79 19.80
N MET A 229 24.75 12.11 19.85
CA MET A 229 24.50 10.93 19.05
C MET A 229 23.94 11.31 17.67
N PRO A 230 24.49 10.77 16.56
CA PRO A 230 23.94 11.01 15.23
C PRO A 230 22.47 10.59 15.12
N ILE A 231 21.61 11.50 14.66
CA ILE A 231 20.19 11.24 14.41
C ILE A 231 19.99 10.93 12.94
N THR A 232 19.39 9.77 12.65
CA THR A 232 19.02 9.41 11.28
C THR A 232 17.73 10.14 10.89
N VAL A 233 17.75 10.82 9.75
CA VAL A 233 16.60 11.54 9.16
C VAL A 233 16.16 10.80 7.90
N PRO A 234 15.28 9.78 8.02
CA PRO A 234 14.80 9.05 6.84
C PRO A 234 13.68 9.83 6.15
N PHE A 235 13.78 9.99 4.83
CA PHE A 235 12.72 10.52 3.99
C PHE A 235 12.85 10.00 2.55
N ARG A 236 11.78 10.14 1.77
CA ARG A 236 11.75 9.86 0.33
C ARG A 236 11.93 11.16 -0.44
N SER A 237 13.03 11.28 -1.17
CA SER A 237 13.18 12.31 -2.20
C SER A 237 12.34 11.96 -3.44
N TRP A 238 11.96 12.98 -4.21
CA TRP A 238 11.44 12.78 -5.56
C TRP A 238 12.28 13.57 -6.57
N SER A 239 12.49 12.97 -7.74
CA SER A 239 13.25 13.58 -8.83
C SER A 239 12.42 13.52 -10.10
N LEU A 240 12.31 14.66 -10.77
CA LEU A 240 11.62 14.78 -12.06
C LEU A 240 12.65 14.65 -13.18
N ALA A 241 12.37 13.78 -14.14
CA ALA A 241 13.04 13.76 -15.42
C ALA A 241 12.01 14.11 -16.50
N MET A 242 12.42 14.93 -17.46
CA MET A 242 11.60 15.28 -18.62
C MET A 242 12.28 14.82 -19.90
N TYR A 243 11.49 14.24 -20.81
CA TYR A 243 11.92 13.97 -22.17
C TYR A 243 11.24 14.99 -23.09
N PRO A 244 11.99 15.90 -23.74
CA PRO A 244 11.41 17.10 -24.35
C PRO A 244 10.51 16.81 -25.56
N THR A 245 10.70 15.69 -26.26
CA THR A 245 9.86 15.35 -27.42
C THR A 245 9.73 13.84 -27.54
N VAL A 246 8.51 13.33 -27.43
CA VAL A 246 8.24 11.90 -27.62
C VAL A 246 8.36 11.56 -29.11
N PRO A 247 9.17 10.57 -29.52
CA PRO A 247 9.31 10.21 -30.93
C PRO A 247 7.98 9.76 -31.54
N GLU A 248 7.80 10.01 -32.84
CA GLU A 248 6.62 9.56 -33.59
C GLU A 248 6.55 8.04 -33.74
N HIS A 249 7.67 7.36 -33.58
CA HIS A 249 7.74 5.90 -33.63
C HIS A 249 6.82 5.25 -32.60
N ARG A 250 6.35 4.05 -32.96
CA ARG A 250 5.54 3.24 -32.05
C ARG A 250 6.35 2.91 -30.80
N GLU A 251 7.58 2.44 -30.91
CA GLU A 251 8.38 2.10 -29.73
C GLU A 251 9.53 3.08 -29.55
N PHE A 252 9.82 3.46 -28.29
CA PHE A 252 11.05 4.18 -27.97
C PHE A 252 11.60 3.76 -26.60
N THR A 253 12.90 4.01 -26.38
CA THR A 253 13.56 3.72 -25.12
C THR A 253 14.17 5.02 -24.60
N TRP A 254 13.98 5.30 -23.33
CA TRP A 254 14.54 6.48 -22.66
C TRP A 254 15.40 6.05 -21.49
N SER A 255 16.66 6.50 -21.45
CA SER A 255 17.55 6.18 -20.33
C SER A 255 17.64 7.40 -19.41
N ILE A 256 17.31 7.23 -18.13
CA ILE A 256 17.38 8.28 -17.11
C ILE A 256 18.55 7.93 -16.19
N LYS A 257 19.47 8.87 -16.00
CA LYS A 257 20.55 8.73 -15.01
C LYS A 257 19.97 9.15 -13.65
N SER A 258 20.06 8.30 -12.62
CA SER A 258 19.76 8.75 -11.25
C SER A 258 20.94 9.52 -10.68
N SER A 259 20.68 10.59 -9.93
CA SER A 259 21.68 11.55 -9.43
C SER A 259 22.56 10.99 -8.30
N SER A 260 22.08 10.04 -7.50
CA SER A 260 22.85 9.46 -6.39
C SER A 260 22.93 7.93 -6.45
N GLU A 261 24.07 7.38 -6.03
CA GLU A 261 24.30 5.93 -5.92
C GLU A 261 23.62 5.31 -4.70
N LEU A 262 23.21 6.15 -3.74
CA LEU A 262 22.63 5.74 -2.45
C LEU A 262 21.10 5.64 -2.49
N GLU A 263 20.41 6.39 -3.35
CA GLU A 263 18.95 6.38 -3.43
C GLU A 263 18.42 5.17 -4.22
N LYS A 264 17.51 4.43 -3.59
CA LYS A 264 16.79 3.32 -4.21
C LYS A 264 15.41 3.80 -4.64
N PRO A 265 15.06 3.75 -5.94
CA PRO A 265 13.73 4.15 -6.39
C PRO A 265 12.71 3.20 -5.76
N ARG A 266 11.62 3.77 -5.21
CA ARG A 266 10.51 3.00 -4.64
C ARG A 266 9.33 2.92 -5.60
N PHE A 267 9.05 4.04 -6.24
CA PHE A 267 7.98 4.22 -7.22
C PHE A 267 8.52 4.98 -8.41
N ILE A 268 7.96 4.72 -9.58
CA ILE A 268 8.17 5.51 -10.78
C ILE A 268 6.81 5.87 -11.34
N LEU A 269 6.57 7.17 -11.48
CA LEU A 269 5.36 7.72 -12.06
C LEU A 269 5.69 8.17 -13.48
N PHE A 270 4.92 7.70 -14.46
CA PHE A 270 5.01 8.12 -15.85
C PHE A 270 3.71 8.76 -16.30
N MET A 271 3.84 9.82 -17.07
CA MET A 271 2.71 10.50 -17.69
C MET A 271 3.14 11.12 -19.02
N PHE A 272 2.16 11.57 -19.79
CA PHE A 272 2.39 12.38 -20.98
C PHE A 272 1.67 13.72 -20.86
N GLN A 273 2.22 14.73 -21.52
CA GLN A 273 1.54 15.97 -21.80
C GLN A 273 1.76 16.35 -23.26
N THR A 274 0.72 16.87 -23.87
CA THR A 274 0.72 17.31 -25.27
C THR A 274 0.44 18.80 -25.30
N ASP A 275 1.43 19.58 -25.72
CA ASP A 275 1.28 20.99 -26.11
C ASP A 275 0.60 21.87 -25.03
N ARG A 276 0.98 21.73 -23.75
CA ARG A 276 0.41 22.50 -22.62
C ARG A 276 1.36 23.50 -21.99
N GLN A 277 2.66 23.20 -22.07
CA GLN A 277 3.68 23.99 -21.40
C GLN A 277 3.68 25.42 -21.92
N ARG A 278 3.65 26.38 -20.99
CA ARG A 278 3.64 27.83 -21.22
C ARG A 278 2.46 28.31 -22.07
N ASP A 279 1.30 27.68 -21.92
CA ASP A 279 0.05 28.05 -22.58
C ASP A 279 -1.09 28.22 -21.57
N PHE A 280 -1.48 29.46 -21.27
CA PHE A 280 -2.56 29.78 -20.33
C PHE A 280 -3.95 29.31 -20.82
N ALA A 281 -4.09 29.01 -22.12
CA ALA A 281 -5.33 28.51 -22.70
C ALA A 281 -5.50 27.00 -22.45
N LYS A 282 -4.50 26.33 -21.85
CA LYS A 282 -4.53 24.92 -21.54
C LYS A 282 -4.10 24.67 -20.10
N ASN A 283 -4.83 23.80 -19.43
CA ASN A 283 -4.52 23.47 -18.04
C ASN A 283 -3.27 22.58 -17.95
N MET A 284 -2.17 23.14 -17.42
CA MET A 284 -0.88 22.46 -17.23
C MET A 284 -0.96 21.29 -16.23
N SER A 285 -2.02 21.19 -15.44
CA SER A 285 -2.23 20.09 -14.49
C SER A 285 -2.96 18.90 -15.10
N LEU A 286 -3.18 18.87 -16.42
CA LEU A 286 -3.74 17.72 -17.12
C LEU A 286 -2.66 16.85 -17.77
N PHE A 287 -2.90 15.55 -17.78
CA PHE A 287 -2.05 14.56 -18.43
C PHE A 287 -2.83 13.79 -19.50
N ASP A 288 -2.14 13.36 -20.54
CA ASP A 288 -2.71 12.61 -21.66
C ASP A 288 -2.35 11.14 -21.60
N HIS A 289 -3.26 10.28 -22.09
CA HIS A 289 -2.97 8.86 -22.22
C HIS A 289 -2.14 8.53 -23.46
N ASN A 290 -2.10 9.42 -24.46
CA ASN A 290 -1.36 9.27 -25.72
C ASN A 290 -1.51 7.91 -26.42
N ASN A 291 -2.68 7.29 -26.28
CA ASN A 291 -2.97 5.93 -26.74
C ASN A 291 -1.90 4.90 -26.30
N LEU A 292 -1.41 5.02 -25.07
CA LEU A 292 -0.46 4.08 -24.48
C LEU A 292 -1.03 2.66 -24.55
N THR A 293 -0.19 1.70 -24.94
CA THR A 293 -0.57 0.27 -24.92
C THR A 293 0.26 -0.50 -23.91
N ASN A 294 1.55 -0.19 -23.78
CA ASN A 294 2.46 -0.89 -22.89
C ASN A 294 3.55 0.05 -22.36
N LEU A 295 3.92 -0.12 -21.10
CA LEU A 295 5.06 0.56 -20.47
C LEU A 295 5.82 -0.49 -19.69
N LYS A 296 7.15 -0.50 -19.80
CA LYS A 296 8.00 -1.42 -19.06
C LYS A 296 9.28 -0.73 -18.58
N VAL A 297 9.42 -0.65 -17.27
CA VAL A 297 10.61 -0.15 -16.59
C VAL A 297 11.62 -1.27 -16.48
N TYR A 298 12.88 -1.01 -16.82
CA TYR A 298 13.99 -1.93 -16.52
C TYR A 298 14.91 -1.30 -15.46
N ILE A 299 15.15 -2.04 -14.39
CA ILE A 299 16.11 -1.67 -13.34
C ILE A 299 17.13 -2.80 -13.26
N GLY A 300 18.31 -2.56 -13.81
CA GLY A 300 19.28 -3.63 -14.07
C GLY A 300 18.69 -4.71 -14.96
N SER A 301 18.73 -5.96 -14.50
CA SER A 301 18.15 -7.11 -15.21
C SER A 301 16.66 -7.33 -14.92
N GLN A 302 16.06 -6.56 -14.01
CA GLN A 302 14.66 -6.72 -13.62
C GLN A 302 13.74 -5.82 -14.45
N GLU A 303 12.53 -6.29 -14.69
CA GLU A 303 11.52 -5.62 -15.52
C GLU A 303 10.17 -5.47 -14.78
N PHE A 304 9.56 -4.29 -14.90
CA PHE A 304 8.35 -3.91 -14.18
C PHE A 304 7.35 -3.15 -15.08
N PRO A 305 6.07 -3.54 -15.13
CA PRO A 305 5.56 -4.85 -14.74
C PRO A 305 6.14 -5.96 -15.64
N TYR A 306 6.16 -7.21 -15.14
CA TYR A 306 6.65 -8.36 -15.91
C TYR A 306 5.82 -8.60 -17.18
N SER A 307 4.50 -8.66 -17.01
CA SER A 307 3.55 -8.86 -18.11
C SER A 307 3.28 -7.58 -18.89
N ARG A 308 2.96 -7.74 -20.19
CA ARG A 308 2.45 -6.64 -21.02
C ARG A 308 1.07 -6.20 -20.52
N MET A 309 0.85 -4.89 -20.42
CA MET A 309 -0.42 -4.31 -19.98
C MET A 309 -1.50 -4.39 -21.06
N ASN A 310 -1.12 -4.33 -22.34
CA ASN A 310 -2.03 -4.36 -23.49
C ASN A 310 -3.19 -3.35 -23.38
N LEU A 311 -2.92 -2.13 -22.95
CA LEU A 311 -3.95 -1.11 -22.74
C LEU A 311 -4.65 -0.74 -24.07
N ASP A 312 -5.96 -0.49 -24.01
CA ASP A 312 -6.77 0.03 -25.12
C ASP A 312 -7.83 1.00 -24.56
N PHE A 313 -7.55 2.30 -24.68
CA PHE A 313 -8.42 3.36 -24.17
C PHE A 313 -9.76 3.43 -24.91
N LYS A 314 -9.80 3.13 -26.21
CA LYS A 314 -11.04 3.13 -27.01
C LYS A 314 -11.97 2.01 -26.57
N LYS A 315 -11.42 0.84 -26.22
CA LYS A 315 -12.18 -0.31 -25.72
C LYS A 315 -12.33 -0.35 -24.19
N LYS A 316 -11.95 0.73 -23.49
CA LYS A 316 -11.88 0.81 -22.01
C LYS A 316 -11.09 -0.33 -21.34
N ARG A 317 -10.15 -0.98 -22.06
CA ARG A 317 -9.25 -2.01 -21.51
C ARG A 317 -8.08 -1.34 -20.80
N ILE A 318 -8.38 -0.71 -19.67
CA ILE A 318 -7.41 0.09 -18.90
C ILE A 318 -7.51 -0.13 -17.38
N SER A 319 -8.32 -1.10 -16.92
CA SER A 319 -8.54 -1.33 -15.48
C SER A 319 -7.26 -1.66 -14.72
N LEU A 320 -6.30 -2.32 -15.37
CA LEU A 320 -4.96 -2.55 -14.80
C LEU A 320 -4.23 -1.24 -14.50
N LEU A 321 -4.31 -0.27 -15.43
CA LEU A 321 -3.70 1.05 -15.26
C LEU A 321 -4.36 1.81 -14.10
N TYR A 322 -5.70 1.82 -14.04
CA TYR A 322 -6.41 2.46 -12.93
C TYR A 322 -6.09 1.81 -11.58
N ARG A 323 -5.97 0.48 -11.54
CA ARG A 323 -5.57 -0.24 -10.32
C ARG A 323 -4.16 0.14 -9.85
N MET A 324 -3.21 0.25 -10.78
CA MET A 324 -1.84 0.69 -10.46
C MET A 324 -1.84 2.09 -9.85
N TYR A 325 -2.64 3.00 -10.40
CA TYR A 325 -2.86 4.34 -9.86
C TYR A 325 -3.47 4.32 -8.46
N SER A 326 -4.60 3.61 -8.28
CA SER A 326 -5.36 3.64 -7.03
C SER A 326 -4.63 2.98 -5.86
N GLU A 327 -3.84 1.93 -6.12
CA GLU A 327 -3.04 1.23 -5.10
C GLU A 327 -1.84 2.05 -4.61
N PHE A 328 -1.46 3.14 -5.30
CA PHE A 328 -0.31 3.96 -4.91
C PHE A 328 -0.43 4.46 -3.48
N GLN A 329 -1.54 5.14 -3.15
CA GLN A 329 -1.74 5.73 -1.83
C GLN A 329 -1.62 4.68 -0.73
N LYS A 330 -2.26 3.52 -0.94
CA LYS A 330 -2.21 2.39 -0.01
C LYS A 330 -0.77 1.95 0.24
N SER A 331 -0.02 1.68 -0.82
CA SER A 331 1.36 1.21 -0.69
C SER A 331 2.33 2.30 -0.23
N PHE A 332 2.09 3.57 -0.56
CA PHE A 332 2.98 4.68 -0.23
C PHE A 332 2.83 5.11 1.23
N TYR A 333 1.61 5.17 1.76
CA TYR A 333 1.36 5.58 3.15
C TYR A 333 1.15 4.41 4.11
N GLY A 334 1.12 3.16 3.62
CA GLY A 334 0.84 2.00 4.46
C GLY A 334 -0.61 1.96 4.96
N LYS A 335 -1.56 2.48 4.17
CA LYS A 335 -2.99 2.44 4.53
C LYS A 335 -3.56 1.03 4.31
N ASP A 336 -4.68 0.74 4.96
CA ASP A 336 -5.38 -0.53 4.79
C ASP A 336 -6.27 -0.57 3.54
N TRP A 337 -6.86 0.57 3.18
CA TRP A 337 -7.76 0.74 2.04
C TRP A 337 -7.23 1.74 1.00
N VAL A 338 -7.86 1.70 -0.16
CA VAL A 338 -7.58 2.55 -1.31
C VAL A 338 -8.63 3.65 -1.39
N GLU A 339 -8.19 4.91 -1.41
CA GLU A 339 -9.06 6.07 -1.56
C GLU A 339 -8.45 7.03 -2.61
N PRO A 340 -8.71 6.79 -3.91
CA PRO A 340 -8.11 7.58 -4.98
C PRO A 340 -8.77 8.97 -5.07
N MET A 341 -8.00 9.97 -5.48
CA MET A 341 -8.50 11.32 -5.73
C MET A 341 -9.49 11.35 -6.90
N LEU A 342 -9.16 10.64 -7.98
CA LEU A 342 -9.91 10.64 -9.24
C LEU A 342 -10.69 9.34 -9.40
N ASP A 343 -11.94 9.46 -9.82
CA ASP A 343 -12.71 8.29 -10.25
C ASP A 343 -12.17 7.74 -11.58
N TYR A 344 -12.77 6.63 -12.03
CA TYR A 344 -12.28 5.92 -13.22
C TYR A 344 -12.34 6.77 -14.50
N ASP A 345 -13.41 7.53 -14.71
CA ASP A 345 -13.59 8.31 -15.94
C ASP A 345 -12.81 9.65 -15.86
N GLU A 346 -12.75 10.28 -14.68
CA GLU A 346 -11.90 11.44 -14.40
C GLU A 346 -10.41 11.09 -14.61
N PHE A 347 -9.96 9.93 -14.12
CA PHE A 347 -8.59 9.46 -14.31
C PHE A 347 -8.22 9.33 -15.78
N ILE A 348 -9.08 8.68 -16.58
CA ILE A 348 -8.84 8.51 -18.03
C ILE A 348 -8.72 9.85 -18.74
N SER A 349 -9.62 10.76 -18.41
CA SER A 349 -9.81 12.01 -19.14
C SER A 349 -8.79 13.07 -18.75
N HIS A 350 -8.31 13.06 -17.51
CA HIS A 350 -7.55 14.17 -16.94
C HIS A 350 -6.16 13.80 -16.44
N ALA A 351 -5.94 12.58 -15.96
CA ALA A 351 -4.65 12.20 -15.35
C ALA A 351 -4.33 10.69 -15.44
N PRO A 352 -4.18 10.11 -16.65
CA PRO A 352 -3.87 8.71 -16.85
C PRO A 352 -2.39 8.40 -16.53
N ILE A 353 -2.05 8.51 -15.25
CA ILE A 353 -0.69 8.33 -14.72
C ILE A 353 -0.41 6.83 -14.55
N VAL A 354 0.73 6.38 -15.07
CA VAL A 354 1.22 5.02 -14.88
C VAL A 354 2.09 4.98 -13.63
N VAL A 355 1.66 4.25 -12.61
CA VAL A 355 2.40 4.07 -11.36
C VAL A 355 3.07 2.70 -11.35
N VAL A 356 4.39 2.66 -11.30
CA VAL A 356 5.17 1.42 -11.20
C VAL A 356 5.86 1.35 -9.85
N GLN A 357 5.41 0.42 -9.00
CA GLN A 357 6.10 0.09 -7.76
C GLN A 357 7.29 -0.84 -8.03
N VAL A 358 8.47 -0.46 -7.54
CA VAL A 358 9.73 -1.18 -7.78
C VAL A 358 10.40 -1.69 -6.48
N THR A 359 9.80 -1.40 -5.32
CA THR A 359 10.35 -1.74 -3.99
C THR A 359 10.53 -3.23 -3.71
N SER A 360 9.67 -4.10 -4.25
CA SER A 360 9.64 -5.52 -3.84
C SER A 360 10.86 -6.33 -4.28
N ASN A 361 11.66 -5.87 -5.25
CA ASN A 361 12.74 -6.65 -5.85
C ASN A 361 14.15 -6.04 -5.70
N LEU A 362 14.27 -4.86 -5.08
CA LEU A 362 15.55 -4.15 -4.87
C LEU A 362 16.38 -4.69 -3.70
N ALA A 363 15.84 -5.60 -2.87
CA ALA A 363 16.59 -6.26 -1.80
C ALA A 363 17.78 -7.11 -2.33
N LYS A 364 17.80 -7.46 -3.63
CA LYS A 364 18.84 -8.29 -4.26
C LYS A 364 19.86 -7.50 -5.10
N ALA A 365 19.66 -6.21 -5.36
CA ALA A 365 20.55 -5.44 -6.23
C ALA A 365 21.63 -4.70 -5.40
N LYS A 366 22.84 -5.24 -5.39
CA LYS A 366 24.02 -4.67 -4.68
C LYS A 366 24.75 -3.55 -5.45
N THR A 367 24.24 -3.09 -6.59
CA THR A 367 25.04 -2.21 -7.46
C THR A 367 24.19 -1.12 -8.10
N ALA A 368 24.74 0.09 -8.15
CA ALA A 368 24.23 1.20 -8.94
C ALA A 368 24.24 0.81 -10.43
N VAL A 369 23.10 0.34 -10.95
CA VAL A 369 22.98 -0.02 -12.36
C VAL A 369 22.52 1.19 -13.15
N LYS A 370 23.15 1.45 -14.30
CA LYS A 370 22.62 2.34 -15.35
C LYS A 370 21.17 1.96 -15.63
N LYS A 371 20.22 2.83 -15.27
CA LYS A 371 18.78 2.54 -15.37
C LYS A 371 18.31 2.83 -16.80
N LYS A 372 17.81 1.81 -17.50
CA LYS A 372 17.30 1.89 -18.88
C LYS A 372 15.78 1.75 -18.83
N TYR A 373 15.01 2.71 -19.32
CA TYR A 373 13.54 2.67 -19.28
C TYR A 373 13.02 2.43 -20.69
N ARG A 374 12.07 1.49 -20.89
CA ARG A 374 11.54 1.17 -22.23
C ARG A 374 10.07 1.56 -22.32
N LEU A 375 9.71 2.34 -23.33
CA LEU A 375 8.35 2.81 -23.55
C LEU A 375 7.81 2.26 -24.88
N MET A 376 6.81 1.38 -24.81
CA MET A 376 6.19 0.77 -25.98
C MET A 376 4.85 1.46 -26.31
N ARG A 377 4.88 2.49 -27.15
CA ARG A 377 3.68 3.03 -27.80
C ARG A 377 3.28 2.09 -28.96
N ARG A 378 2.00 2.01 -29.27
CA ARG A 378 1.51 1.37 -30.51
C ARG A 378 0.30 2.17 -30.96
N GLN A 379 0.54 3.15 -31.82
CA GLN A 379 -0.54 3.90 -32.45
C GLN A 379 -1.18 3.03 -33.55
N GLN A 380 -2.50 2.89 -33.56
CA GLN A 380 -3.21 2.52 -34.78
C GLN A 380 -2.87 3.57 -35.84
N PRO A 381 -2.53 3.20 -37.09
CA PRO A 381 -2.18 4.19 -38.11
C PRO A 381 -3.31 5.20 -38.24
N ASN A 382 -2.95 6.48 -38.39
CA ASN A 382 -3.87 7.54 -38.78
C ASN A 382 -4.63 7.07 -40.02
N VAL A 383 -5.94 6.86 -39.86
CA VAL A 383 -6.84 6.85 -41.00
C VAL A 383 -6.98 8.32 -41.39
N SER A 384 -6.30 8.72 -42.48
CA SER A 384 -6.64 9.95 -43.19
C SER A 384 -8.16 9.95 -43.46
N PRO A 385 -8.86 11.08 -43.30
CA PRO A 385 -10.29 11.13 -43.56
C PRO A 385 -10.50 10.89 -45.06
N GLU A 386 -10.98 9.70 -45.42
CA GLU A 386 -11.66 9.56 -46.70
C GLU A 386 -12.97 10.36 -46.64
N PRO A 387 -13.33 11.08 -47.71
CA PRO A 387 -14.59 11.80 -47.76
C PRO A 387 -15.74 10.80 -47.69
N LEU A 388 -16.70 11.08 -46.79
CA LEU A 388 -17.99 10.40 -46.70
C LEU A 388 -18.61 10.22 -48.09
N LYS A 389 -18.73 8.96 -48.53
CA LYS A 389 -19.76 8.52 -49.46
C LYS A 389 -20.55 7.39 -48.81
N GLN A 390 -21.52 7.77 -47.96
CA GLN A 390 -22.87 7.19 -47.95
C GLN A 390 -23.71 7.84 -46.85
N ILE A 391 -24.81 8.45 -47.29
CA ILE A 391 -25.95 8.82 -46.46
C ILE A 391 -26.70 7.52 -46.16
N VAL A 392 -26.86 7.17 -44.89
CA VAL A 392 -27.87 6.20 -44.45
C VAL A 392 -28.92 6.98 -43.67
N VAL A 393 -30.06 7.20 -44.31
CA VAL A 393 -31.30 7.63 -43.66
C VAL A 393 -31.80 6.46 -42.83
N LEU A 394 -32.08 6.68 -41.54
CA LEU A 394 -32.79 5.73 -40.69
C LEU A 394 -34.21 5.52 -41.24
N PRO A 395 -34.67 4.28 -41.51
CA PRO A 395 -36.09 4.05 -41.78
C PRO A 395 -36.91 4.18 -40.49
N GLN A 396 -37.95 5.00 -40.51
CA GLN A 396 -39.04 4.99 -39.53
C GLN A 396 -39.88 3.70 -39.65
N PRO A 397 -40.55 3.27 -38.57
CA PRO A 397 -41.44 2.10 -38.59
C PRO A 397 -42.69 2.35 -39.48
N PRO A 398 -43.23 1.31 -40.16
CA PRO A 398 -44.43 1.45 -40.98
C PRO A 398 -45.72 1.60 -40.14
N PRO A 399 -46.76 2.30 -40.64
CA PRO A 399 -48.08 2.38 -40.01
C PRO A 399 -48.88 1.07 -40.08
N PRO A 400 -49.89 0.86 -39.20
CA PRO A 400 -50.68 -0.36 -39.16
C PRO A 400 -51.58 -0.54 -40.41
N PRO A 401 -51.86 -1.78 -40.85
CA PRO A 401 -52.71 -2.04 -42.01
C PRO A 401 -54.23 -1.90 -41.69
N PRO A 402 -55.08 -1.60 -42.70
CA PRO A 402 -56.53 -1.45 -42.55
C PRO A 402 -57.26 -2.80 -42.36
N PRO A 403 -58.50 -2.81 -41.80
CA PRO A 403 -59.24 -4.04 -41.52
C PRO A 403 -59.80 -4.69 -42.80
N PRO A 404 -59.79 -6.03 -42.92
CA PRO A 404 -60.33 -6.74 -44.08
C PRO A 404 -61.87 -6.97 -44.01
N PRO A 405 -62.55 -7.12 -45.17
CA PRO A 405 -64.00 -7.38 -45.26
C PRO A 405 -64.37 -8.83 -44.90
N PRO A 406 -65.65 -9.12 -44.56
CA PRO A 406 -66.09 -10.42 -44.06
C PRO A 406 -66.21 -11.49 -45.18
N PRO A 407 -65.93 -12.77 -44.87
CA PRO A 407 -66.11 -13.88 -45.81
C PRO A 407 -67.40 -14.69 -45.57
N PRO A 408 -67.89 -15.43 -46.58
CA PRO A 408 -68.56 -16.71 -46.39
C PRO A 408 -67.81 -17.83 -47.17
N PRO A 409 -68.11 -19.14 -46.95
CA PRO A 409 -67.30 -19.94 -46.05
C PRO A 409 -66.70 -21.22 -46.67
N ALA A 410 -65.77 -21.81 -45.89
CA ALA A 410 -65.29 -23.20 -45.86
C ALA A 410 -64.44 -23.67 -47.07
N HIS A 411 -63.38 -24.47 -46.94
CA HIS A 411 -63.04 -25.53 -45.98
C HIS A 411 -61.52 -25.60 -45.71
N GLU A 412 -61.18 -25.81 -44.44
CA GLU A 412 -60.35 -26.92 -43.93
C GLU A 412 -58.96 -27.22 -44.56
N LYS A 413 -57.88 -27.01 -43.79
CA LYS A 413 -57.04 -28.08 -43.22
C LYS A 413 -55.89 -27.55 -42.33
N ARG A 414 -55.71 -28.22 -41.19
CA ARG A 414 -54.72 -28.01 -40.13
C ARG A 414 -53.26 -28.24 -40.56
N LYS A 415 -52.31 -27.52 -39.93
CA LYS A 415 -50.97 -27.96 -39.43
C LYS A 415 -50.30 -26.79 -38.66
N ARG A 416 -50.21 -26.85 -37.32
CA ARG A 416 -49.10 -27.29 -36.45
C ARG A 416 -47.78 -26.50 -36.58
N THR A 417 -47.51 -25.73 -35.53
CA THR A 417 -46.27 -25.05 -35.13
C THR A 417 -45.27 -26.01 -34.47
N TYR A 418 -43.96 -25.73 -34.60
CA TYR A 418 -42.89 -26.34 -33.80
C TYR A 418 -42.16 -25.27 -32.98
N ALA A 419 -41.90 -25.58 -31.72
CA ALA A 419 -41.03 -24.86 -30.80
C ALA A 419 -39.60 -25.44 -30.82
N VAL A 420 -38.61 -24.62 -30.49
CA VAL A 420 -37.18 -24.97 -30.41
C VAL A 420 -36.90 -25.74 -29.10
N VAL A 421 -36.22 -26.89 -29.21
CA VAL A 421 -35.89 -27.81 -28.10
C VAL A 421 -34.37 -27.82 -27.87
N SER A 422 -33.93 -27.88 -26.61
CA SER A 422 -32.52 -27.82 -26.20
C SER A 422 -31.72 -29.10 -26.51
N ARG A 423 -30.39 -28.99 -26.61
CA ARG A 423 -29.45 -30.09 -26.95
C ARG A 423 -29.52 -31.31 -26.02
N LYS A 424 -30.04 -31.19 -24.79
CA LYS A 424 -30.20 -32.33 -23.87
C LYS A 424 -31.27 -33.33 -24.32
N ASP A 425 -32.28 -32.88 -25.07
CA ASP A 425 -33.37 -33.75 -25.54
C ASP A 425 -33.04 -34.54 -26.81
N LYS A 426 -31.96 -34.16 -27.53
CA LYS A 426 -31.45 -34.94 -28.68
C LYS A 426 -30.78 -36.25 -28.23
N ARG A 427 -30.18 -36.29 -27.03
CA ARG A 427 -29.47 -37.47 -26.50
C ARG A 427 -30.41 -38.64 -26.13
N ARG A 428 -31.67 -38.38 -25.74
CA ARG A 428 -32.63 -39.42 -25.36
C ARG A 428 -33.32 -40.13 -26.54
N ARG A 429 -33.03 -39.74 -27.79
CA ARG A 429 -33.71 -40.26 -29.00
C ARG A 429 -32.82 -41.09 -29.92
N LEU A 430 -31.60 -41.42 -29.52
CA LEU A 430 -30.71 -42.30 -30.26
C LEU A 430 -30.85 -43.74 -29.77
N SER A 431 -30.74 -44.71 -30.68
CA SER A 431 -30.78 -46.13 -30.35
C SER A 431 -29.53 -46.52 -29.55
N ARG A 432 -29.68 -47.45 -28.60
CA ARG A 432 -28.61 -47.96 -27.72
C ARG A 432 -27.26 -48.29 -28.43
N PRO A 433 -27.23 -48.81 -29.67
CA PRO A 433 -25.96 -49.06 -30.37
C PRO A 433 -25.19 -47.77 -30.68
N LYS A 434 -25.88 -46.70 -31.10
CA LYS A 434 -25.25 -45.41 -31.45
C LYS A 434 -24.82 -44.59 -30.23
N GLN A 435 -25.30 -44.93 -29.04
CA GLN A 435 -24.81 -44.34 -27.79
C GLN A 435 -23.50 -45.00 -27.36
N ARG A 436 -23.36 -46.32 -27.59
CA ARG A 436 -22.11 -47.04 -27.31
C ARG A 436 -20.97 -46.66 -28.25
N GLU A 437 -21.23 -46.47 -29.54
CA GLU A 437 -20.20 -46.03 -30.49
C GLU A 437 -19.65 -44.62 -30.12
N MET A 438 -20.49 -43.72 -29.62
CA MET A 438 -20.04 -42.39 -29.17
C MET A 438 -19.33 -42.43 -27.81
N GLU A 439 -19.68 -43.36 -26.92
CA GLU A 439 -18.98 -43.56 -25.63
C GLU A 439 -17.61 -44.22 -25.84
N GLU A 440 -17.49 -45.14 -26.81
CA GLU A 440 -16.21 -45.76 -27.19
C GLU A 440 -15.28 -44.77 -27.93
N GLU A 441 -15.82 -43.85 -28.76
CA GLU A 441 -15.03 -42.75 -29.36
C GLU A 441 -14.55 -41.74 -28.31
N GLU A 442 -15.38 -41.37 -27.32
CA GLU A 442 -14.98 -40.45 -26.23
C GLU A 442 -13.91 -41.12 -25.31
N GLU A 443 -14.01 -42.43 -25.03
CA GLU A 443 -12.97 -43.16 -24.25
C GLU A 443 -11.66 -43.35 -25.03
N GLU A 444 -11.69 -43.45 -26.37
CA GLU A 444 -10.47 -43.49 -27.20
C GLU A 444 -9.79 -42.11 -27.32
N GLU A 445 -10.54 -41.01 -27.32
CA GLU A 445 -9.98 -39.66 -27.27
C GLU A 445 -9.35 -39.35 -25.90
N GLU A 446 -10.00 -39.73 -24.78
CA GLU A 446 -9.44 -39.54 -23.44
C GLU A 446 -8.15 -40.35 -23.22
N LYS A 447 -8.08 -41.59 -23.74
CA LYS A 447 -6.85 -42.39 -23.68
C LYS A 447 -5.71 -41.81 -24.51
N LYS A 448 -6.00 -41.18 -25.65
CA LYS A 448 -4.98 -40.49 -26.46
C LYS A 448 -4.44 -39.23 -25.79
N GLU A 449 -5.30 -38.47 -25.10
CA GLU A 449 -4.86 -37.31 -24.31
C GLU A 449 -4.02 -37.73 -23.09
N GLU A 450 -4.33 -38.85 -22.43
CA GLU A 450 -3.50 -39.39 -21.34
C GLU A 450 -2.15 -39.94 -21.82
N GLU A 451 -2.09 -40.57 -23.01
CA GLU A 451 -0.84 -41.09 -23.59
C GLU A 451 0.08 -39.95 -24.10
N GLU A 452 -0.48 -38.87 -24.69
CA GLU A 452 0.30 -37.68 -25.06
C GLU A 452 0.83 -36.93 -23.83
N ALA A 453 0.07 -36.87 -22.73
CA ALA A 453 0.52 -36.27 -21.47
C ALA A 453 1.66 -37.07 -20.81
N ALA A 454 1.67 -38.41 -20.93
CA ALA A 454 2.73 -39.26 -20.40
C ALA A 454 4.06 -39.14 -21.20
N VAL A 455 3.99 -38.86 -22.50
CA VAL A 455 5.18 -38.66 -23.36
C VAL A 455 5.83 -37.29 -23.13
N GLU A 456 5.08 -36.27 -22.68
CA GLU A 456 5.64 -34.96 -22.30
C GLU A 456 6.37 -34.96 -20.94
N GLU A 457 6.07 -35.89 -20.02
CA GLU A 457 6.76 -35.99 -18.72
C GLU A 457 8.11 -36.74 -18.79
N GLU A 458 8.32 -37.65 -19.75
CA GLU A 458 9.63 -38.32 -19.94
C GLU A 458 10.59 -37.53 -20.85
N GLY A 459 10.13 -36.47 -21.53
CA GLY A 459 10.93 -35.65 -22.45
C GLY A 459 11.75 -34.51 -21.82
N MET A 460 11.67 -34.32 -20.49
CA MET A 460 12.32 -33.18 -19.81
C MET A 460 13.22 -33.60 -18.63
N THR A 461 13.92 -34.73 -18.76
CA THR A 461 15.12 -35.05 -17.97
C THR A 461 16.20 -35.73 -18.82
N GLY A 462 16.61 -35.07 -19.90
CA GLY A 462 17.77 -35.46 -20.70
C GLY A 462 18.52 -34.20 -21.14
N ASP A 463 19.84 -34.25 -21.07
CA ASP A 463 20.79 -33.29 -21.66
C ASP A 463 21.09 -32.01 -20.89
N ILE A 464 21.74 -32.11 -19.72
CA ILE A 464 23.00 -31.39 -19.47
C ILE A 464 23.91 -32.27 -18.59
N TYR A 465 25.18 -32.41 -19.01
CA TYR A 465 26.35 -33.02 -18.33
C TYR A 465 26.67 -34.49 -18.59
N LYS A 466 27.33 -34.75 -19.73
CA LYS A 466 28.60 -35.50 -19.86
C LYS A 466 29.39 -34.75 -20.96
N GLU A 467 30.67 -34.40 -20.85
CA GLU A 467 31.85 -35.21 -20.57
C GLU A 467 32.95 -34.41 -19.86
N ALA A 468 33.65 -35.05 -18.92
CA ALA A 468 35.12 -35.17 -18.84
C ALA A 468 35.48 -35.91 -17.53
N ASP A 469 35.83 -37.21 -17.67
CA ASP A 469 37.03 -37.93 -17.16
C ASP A 469 37.43 -37.76 -15.68
N ASP A 470 37.93 -38.71 -14.89
CA ASP A 470 38.26 -40.16 -14.89
C ASP A 470 38.67 -40.39 -13.39
N ASP A 471 38.34 -41.46 -12.66
CA ASP A 471 39.20 -42.64 -12.49
C ASP A 471 38.54 -43.62 -11.48
N GLY A 472 38.52 -44.93 -11.82
CA GLY A 472 39.02 -45.96 -10.89
C GLY A 472 38.08 -47.04 -10.29
N TYR A 473 38.01 -48.19 -10.98
CA TYR A 473 37.97 -49.62 -10.53
C TYR A 473 37.04 -50.05 -9.34
N GLU A 474 36.33 -51.18 -9.30
CA GLU A 474 36.47 -52.49 -9.94
C GLU A 474 35.16 -53.30 -9.74
N THR A 475 34.89 -54.25 -10.63
CA THR A 475 33.73 -55.16 -10.65
C THR A 475 34.02 -56.43 -9.84
N PHE A 476 33.04 -57.10 -9.21
CA PHE A 476 32.84 -58.58 -9.28
C PHE A 476 31.59 -59.08 -8.50
N MET A 477 30.61 -59.54 -9.28
CA MET A 477 29.81 -60.79 -9.18
C MET A 477 29.08 -61.24 -7.89
N HIS A 478 27.78 -61.47 -8.10
CA HIS A 478 26.82 -62.29 -7.35
C HIS A 478 27.30 -63.70 -6.95
N VAL A 479 26.68 -64.28 -5.90
CA VAL A 479 25.97 -65.60 -5.87
C VAL A 479 25.49 -65.92 -4.42
N PRO A 480 24.41 -66.72 -4.22
CA PRO A 480 23.39 -66.48 -3.20
C PRO A 480 23.38 -67.46 -2.01
N ALA A 481 22.47 -67.16 -1.07
CA ALA A 481 22.20 -67.85 0.18
C ALA A 481 21.63 -69.28 0.03
N GLN A 482 21.94 -70.17 0.98
CA GLN A 482 21.02 -71.20 1.51
C GLN A 482 21.50 -71.86 2.83
N HIS A 483 20.65 -71.73 3.85
CA HIS A 483 20.16 -72.71 4.83
C HIS A 483 21.07 -73.70 5.62
N ARG A 484 20.97 -73.57 6.96
CA ARG A 484 20.37 -74.51 7.97
C ARG A 484 21.28 -75.01 9.11
N SER A 485 20.75 -74.82 10.33
CA SER A 485 20.83 -75.62 11.58
C SER A 485 22.22 -75.94 12.17
N SER A 486 22.50 -75.88 13.46
CA SER A 486 21.67 -75.78 14.68
C SER A 486 22.60 -75.57 15.88
N SER A 487 22.01 -75.07 16.98
CA SER A 487 22.43 -75.17 18.39
C SER A 487 23.74 -74.50 18.82
N ILE A 488 23.61 -73.47 19.67
CA ILE A 488 24.46 -73.12 20.84
C ILE A 488 23.72 -71.96 21.58
N PRO A 489 23.79 -71.85 22.93
CA PRO A 489 22.92 -70.98 23.75
C PRO A 489 23.22 -69.50 23.53
N PRO A 490 22.32 -68.55 23.91
CA PRO A 490 22.54 -67.14 23.62
C PRO A 490 23.77 -66.61 24.38
N PRO A 491 24.80 -66.09 23.67
CA PRO A 491 25.88 -65.32 24.26
C PRO A 491 25.40 -63.88 24.60
N PRO A 492 26.16 -63.12 25.42
CA PRO A 492 25.71 -61.87 26.03
C PRO A 492 25.51 -60.75 24.98
N PRO A 493 24.65 -59.75 25.25
CA PRO A 493 24.43 -58.66 24.32
C PRO A 493 25.66 -57.73 24.31
N LEU A 494 26.54 -57.94 23.35
CA LEU A 494 27.57 -56.98 22.96
C LEU A 494 27.41 -56.72 21.46
N PHE A 495 26.51 -55.81 21.15
CA PHE A 495 26.74 -54.61 20.35
C PHE A 495 25.41 -53.87 20.35
N ASP A 496 25.36 -52.74 21.07
CA ASP A 496 24.25 -51.80 20.99
C ASP A 496 23.99 -51.52 19.51
N ARG A 497 22.72 -51.72 19.08
CA ARG A 497 22.26 -51.15 17.82
C ARG A 497 22.66 -49.68 17.85
N PRO A 498 23.33 -49.13 16.82
CA PRO A 498 23.63 -47.70 16.81
C PRO A 498 22.31 -46.96 17.01
N SER A 499 22.21 -46.25 18.14
CA SER A 499 21.04 -45.43 18.45
C SER A 499 20.80 -44.54 17.25
N LYS A 500 19.54 -44.43 16.79
CA LYS A 500 19.16 -43.45 15.77
C LYS A 500 19.90 -42.14 16.04
N PRO A 501 20.55 -41.51 15.04
CA PRO A 501 21.29 -40.29 15.27
C PRO A 501 20.38 -39.29 15.98
N LYS A 502 20.77 -38.92 17.21
CA LYS A 502 20.02 -37.99 18.06
C LYS A 502 19.80 -36.71 17.26
N THR A 503 18.54 -36.34 17.07
CA THR A 503 18.16 -35.09 16.38
C THR A 503 18.75 -33.90 17.14
N PRO A 504 18.95 -32.73 16.50
CA PRO A 504 19.38 -31.52 17.20
C PRO A 504 18.55 -31.23 18.46
N ARG A 505 17.24 -31.53 18.41
CA ARG A 505 16.33 -31.46 19.54
C ARG A 505 16.68 -32.42 20.68
N ASP A 506 17.01 -33.67 20.38
CA ASP A 506 17.39 -34.66 21.40
C ASP A 506 18.68 -34.27 22.12
N ARG A 507 19.63 -33.65 21.40
CA ARG A 507 20.89 -33.13 21.97
C ARG A 507 20.64 -31.91 22.88
N LEU A 508 19.73 -31.02 22.50
CA LEU A 508 19.28 -29.89 23.32
C LEU A 508 18.57 -30.35 24.60
N LEU A 509 17.69 -31.35 24.49
CA LEU A 509 17.00 -31.97 25.63
C LEU A 509 17.97 -32.64 26.61
N GLU A 510 18.98 -33.34 26.10
CA GLU A 510 19.99 -34.01 26.92
C GLU A 510 20.93 -33.00 27.59
N ALA A 511 21.35 -31.94 26.88
CA ALA A 511 22.11 -30.84 27.45
C ALA A 511 21.34 -30.12 28.56
N SER A 512 20.01 -29.95 28.44
CA SER A 512 19.17 -29.30 29.45
C SER A 512 19.06 -30.08 30.78
N ARG A 513 19.59 -31.31 30.87
CA ARG A 513 19.61 -32.11 32.09
C ARG A 513 20.80 -31.78 33.00
N THR A 514 21.86 -31.15 32.50
CA THR A 514 23.00 -30.71 33.32
C THR A 514 22.75 -29.31 33.90
N PRO A 515 23.33 -28.96 35.07
CA PRO A 515 23.23 -27.61 35.62
C PRO A 515 23.70 -26.52 34.64
N GLU A 516 24.82 -26.77 33.96
CA GLU A 516 25.40 -25.87 32.95
C GLU A 516 24.51 -25.69 31.72
N GLY A 517 23.86 -26.76 31.24
CA GLY A 517 22.94 -26.68 30.12
C GLY A 517 21.61 -26.02 30.48
N LYS A 518 21.15 -26.11 31.74
CA LYS A 518 20.03 -25.31 32.25
C LYS A 518 20.38 -23.82 32.25
N THR A 519 21.57 -23.44 32.70
CA THR A 519 22.03 -22.04 32.67
C THR A 519 22.10 -21.50 31.24
N LYS A 520 22.67 -22.26 30.30
CA LYS A 520 22.72 -21.88 28.87
C LYS A 520 21.33 -21.77 28.23
N MET A 521 20.40 -22.65 28.60
CA MET A 521 19.01 -22.56 28.15
C MET A 521 18.29 -21.34 28.72
N ASP A 522 18.50 -21.03 30.00
CA ASP A 522 17.93 -19.82 30.61
C ASP A 522 18.51 -18.54 30.00
N GLU A 523 19.80 -18.52 29.66
CA GLU A 523 20.44 -17.43 28.92
C GLU A 523 19.86 -17.28 27.49
N TYR A 524 19.66 -18.39 26.78
CA TYR A 524 19.00 -18.40 25.48
C TYR A 524 17.57 -17.82 25.56
N PHE A 525 16.79 -18.19 26.58
CA PHE A 525 15.43 -17.68 26.76
C PHE A 525 15.36 -16.20 27.13
N ARG A 526 16.44 -15.59 27.67
CA ARG A 526 16.49 -14.14 27.94
C ARG A 526 16.38 -13.30 26.67
N ASN A 527 16.64 -13.87 25.50
CA ASN A 527 16.54 -13.16 24.21
C ASN A 527 15.11 -13.11 23.67
N PHE A 528 14.17 -13.80 24.31
CA PHE A 528 12.76 -13.82 23.92
C PHE A 528 11.89 -13.01 24.89
N ASN A 529 10.73 -12.58 24.39
CA ASN A 529 9.70 -11.90 25.15
C ASN A 529 9.32 -12.69 26.41
N ILE A 530 9.15 -11.99 27.54
CA ILE A 530 8.95 -12.61 28.86
C ILE A 530 7.72 -13.53 28.89
N TYR A 531 6.66 -13.18 28.16
CA TYR A 531 5.41 -13.94 28.08
C TYR A 531 5.52 -15.18 27.18
N ALA A 532 6.44 -15.20 26.21
CA ALA A 532 6.67 -16.34 25.32
C ALA A 532 7.51 -17.45 25.98
N ARG A 533 8.40 -17.09 26.92
CA ARG A 533 9.32 -18.01 27.60
C ARG A 533 8.67 -19.27 28.20
N PRO A 534 7.56 -19.20 28.97
CA PRO A 534 6.95 -20.42 29.53
C PRO A 534 6.44 -21.37 28.44
N TYR A 535 5.89 -20.83 27.36
CA TYR A 535 5.39 -21.63 26.24
C TYR A 535 6.54 -22.26 25.45
N LEU A 536 7.57 -21.50 25.12
CA LEU A 536 8.75 -22.00 24.40
C LEU A 536 9.50 -23.06 25.20
N ARG A 537 9.64 -22.88 26.52
CA ARG A 537 10.21 -23.90 27.41
C ARG A 537 9.43 -25.21 27.34
N SER A 538 8.10 -25.13 27.44
CA SER A 538 7.23 -26.31 27.39
C SER A 538 7.32 -27.02 26.03
N LEU A 539 7.34 -26.25 24.94
CA LEU A 539 7.40 -26.76 23.58
C LEU A 539 8.75 -27.43 23.24
N LEU A 540 9.85 -26.80 23.66
CA LEU A 540 11.22 -27.30 23.44
C LEU A 540 11.54 -28.51 24.34
N LYS A 541 11.05 -28.52 25.58
CA LYS A 541 11.15 -29.68 26.48
C LYS A 541 10.27 -30.86 26.04
N GLY A 542 9.37 -30.66 25.08
CA GLY A 542 8.44 -31.69 24.62
C GLY A 542 7.45 -32.12 25.70
N GLU A 543 7.21 -31.26 26.70
CA GLU A 543 6.24 -31.52 27.75
C GLU A 543 4.84 -31.46 27.14
N LYS A 544 4.08 -32.54 27.31
CA LYS A 544 2.68 -32.59 26.87
C LYS A 544 1.83 -31.72 27.80
N SER A 545 1.77 -30.42 27.53
CA SER A 545 0.89 -29.50 28.24
C SER A 545 -0.49 -29.52 27.59
N SER A 546 -1.54 -29.79 28.37
CA SER A 546 -2.94 -29.69 27.91
C SER A 546 -3.38 -28.27 27.60
N LEU A 547 -2.59 -27.26 28.02
CA LEU A 547 -2.84 -25.84 27.80
C LEU A 547 -2.41 -25.38 26.41
N LEU A 548 -1.37 -26.00 25.83
CA LEU A 548 -0.82 -25.60 24.54
C LEU A 548 -1.71 -26.06 23.38
N ASP A 549 -1.82 -25.21 22.37
CA ASP A 549 -2.53 -25.53 21.15
C ASP A 549 -1.65 -26.34 20.20
N THR A 550 -1.96 -27.62 20.08
CA THR A 550 -1.27 -28.54 19.17
C THR A 550 -1.86 -28.55 17.75
N VAL A 551 -3.02 -27.93 17.55
CA VAL A 551 -3.76 -27.93 16.29
C VAL A 551 -3.48 -26.66 15.50
N TYR A 552 -3.66 -25.49 16.12
CA TYR A 552 -3.47 -24.17 15.49
C TYR A 552 -2.31 -23.36 16.07
N GLY A 553 -1.54 -23.94 17.00
CA GLY A 553 -0.37 -23.31 17.60
C GLY A 553 0.94 -23.71 16.93
N PRO A 554 2.06 -23.04 17.33
CA PRO A 554 3.38 -23.31 16.80
C PRO A 554 3.89 -24.74 17.08
N LYS A 555 4.72 -25.27 16.17
CA LYS A 555 5.33 -26.59 16.26
C LYS A 555 6.84 -26.50 16.11
N VAL A 556 7.56 -27.42 16.75
CA VAL A 556 9.02 -27.54 16.59
C VAL A 556 9.32 -28.65 15.60
N ASN A 557 9.95 -28.30 14.49
CA ASN A 557 10.39 -29.25 13.46
C ASN A 557 11.56 -30.11 13.96
N ALA A 558 11.89 -31.18 13.22
CA ALA A 558 13.01 -32.08 13.54
C ALA A 558 14.36 -31.34 13.69
N ASP A 559 14.53 -30.23 12.95
CA ASP A 559 15.72 -29.38 12.98
C ASP A 559 15.74 -28.38 14.14
N GLY A 560 14.73 -28.40 15.02
CA GLY A 560 14.64 -27.52 16.19
C GLY A 560 14.08 -26.13 15.90
N ARG A 561 13.77 -25.81 14.65
CA ARG A 561 13.10 -24.55 14.27
C ARG A 561 11.62 -24.57 14.62
N LEU A 562 11.10 -23.39 14.97
CA LEU A 562 9.69 -23.17 15.26
C LEU A 562 8.96 -22.81 13.96
N THR A 563 7.83 -23.45 13.72
CA THR A 563 6.97 -23.21 12.56
C THR A 563 5.54 -22.96 13.00
N LEU A 564 4.82 -22.19 12.20
CA LEU A 564 3.38 -22.04 12.28
C LEU A 564 2.83 -22.45 10.91
N GLY A 565 2.07 -23.54 10.87
CA GLY A 565 1.59 -24.13 9.62
C GLY A 565 2.71 -24.45 8.64
N ASP A 566 2.70 -23.86 7.44
CA ASP A 566 3.73 -24.04 6.41
C ASP A 566 4.86 -22.99 6.46
N LYS A 567 4.88 -22.13 7.48
CA LYS A 567 5.82 -21.00 7.60
C LYS A 567 6.75 -21.11 8.80
N ASP A 568 7.98 -20.63 8.63
CA ASP A 568 8.92 -20.41 9.73
C ASP A 568 8.41 -19.29 10.64
N LEU A 569 8.46 -19.54 11.95
CA LEU A 569 8.04 -18.63 13.00
C LEU A 569 9.24 -18.33 13.90
N THR A 570 9.64 -17.06 13.98
CA THR A 570 10.68 -16.60 14.91
C THR A 570 10.12 -15.50 15.80
N MET A 571 10.79 -15.18 16.90
CA MET A 571 10.37 -14.12 17.81
C MET A 571 11.57 -13.59 18.58
N ASP A 572 11.51 -12.32 18.98
CA ASP A 572 12.49 -11.68 19.86
C ASP A 572 11.80 -11.15 21.13
N ARG A 573 12.35 -10.09 21.75
CA ARG A 573 11.76 -9.48 22.95
C ARG A 573 10.50 -8.67 22.65
N GLU A 574 10.36 -8.14 21.44
CA GLU A 574 9.36 -7.14 21.09
C GLU A 574 8.39 -7.64 20.03
N ASN A 575 8.79 -8.60 19.19
CA ASN A 575 8.03 -9.00 18.01
C ASN A 575 8.01 -10.50 17.74
N VAL A 576 6.95 -10.93 17.08
CA VAL A 576 6.79 -12.24 16.43
C VAL A 576 6.94 -12.05 14.93
N TYR A 577 7.74 -12.91 14.31
CA TYR A 577 8.05 -12.87 12.89
C TYR A 577 7.58 -14.13 12.18
N LEU A 578 7.02 -13.98 10.98
CA LEU A 578 6.58 -15.08 10.13
C LEU A 578 7.22 -15.00 8.74
N ASP A 579 7.40 -16.15 8.08
CA ASP A 579 7.94 -16.26 6.71
C ASP A 579 9.35 -15.66 6.60
N GLU A 580 10.28 -16.17 7.42
CA GLU A 580 11.69 -15.75 7.45
C GLU A 580 11.89 -14.26 7.77
N GLY A 581 11.03 -13.66 8.61
CA GLY A 581 11.17 -12.26 9.03
C GLY A 581 10.45 -11.24 8.15
N LYS A 582 9.73 -11.67 7.10
CA LYS A 582 9.03 -10.75 6.19
C LYS A 582 7.80 -10.09 6.82
N LEU A 583 7.22 -10.74 7.83
CA LEU A 583 6.04 -10.28 8.53
C LEU A 583 6.39 -10.13 9.99
N GLN A 584 5.98 -9.01 10.58
CA GLN A 584 6.30 -8.63 11.94
C GLN A 584 5.02 -8.24 12.67
N PHE A 585 4.83 -8.80 13.86
CA PHE A 585 3.69 -8.54 14.74
C PHE A 585 4.20 -8.22 16.15
N PRO A 586 3.65 -7.22 16.86
CA PRO A 586 4.04 -6.93 18.23
C PRO A 586 3.80 -8.13 19.15
N ALA A 587 4.81 -8.55 19.92
CA ALA A 587 4.73 -9.68 20.85
C ALA A 587 4.04 -9.28 22.16
N SER A 588 2.77 -8.90 22.08
CA SER A 588 1.93 -8.63 23.25
C SER A 588 1.60 -9.94 24.00
N GLU A 589 1.26 -9.83 25.28
CA GLU A 589 0.80 -10.97 26.07
C GLU A 589 -0.44 -11.63 25.43
N GLY A 590 -1.39 -10.81 24.97
CA GLY A 590 -2.62 -11.29 24.33
C GLY A 590 -2.38 -12.02 23.01
N LEU A 591 -1.48 -11.52 22.16
CA LEU A 591 -1.11 -12.19 20.91
C LEU A 591 -0.39 -13.51 21.18
N LEU A 592 0.52 -13.54 22.15
CA LEU A 592 1.25 -14.76 22.52
C LEU A 592 0.31 -15.81 23.13
N ASN A 593 -0.68 -15.39 23.93
CA ASN A 593 -1.73 -16.27 24.44
C ASN A 593 -2.57 -16.83 23.29
N LEU A 594 -3.00 -15.98 22.35
CA LEU A 594 -3.70 -16.42 21.15
C LEU A 594 -2.87 -17.38 20.29
N LEU A 595 -1.55 -17.19 20.23
CA LEU A 595 -0.66 -18.02 19.43
C LEU A 595 -0.42 -19.40 20.07
N PHE A 596 -0.16 -19.45 21.38
CA PHE A 596 0.29 -20.68 22.04
C PHE A 596 -0.79 -21.46 22.79
N LEU A 597 -1.87 -20.82 23.28
CA LEU A 597 -2.88 -21.49 24.10
C LEU A 597 -4.02 -22.09 23.28
N ARG A 598 -4.52 -23.24 23.74
CA ARG A 598 -5.70 -23.91 23.16
C ARG A 598 -6.97 -23.12 23.39
N GLU A 599 -7.10 -22.48 24.56
CA GLU A 599 -8.26 -21.70 24.98
C GLU A 599 -7.79 -20.38 25.59
N PRO A 600 -7.46 -19.39 24.75
CA PRO A 600 -7.02 -18.07 25.22
C PRO A 600 -8.20 -17.29 25.82
N THR A 601 -7.98 -16.67 26.97
CA THR A 601 -9.00 -15.88 27.70
C THR A 601 -8.68 -14.38 27.73
N THR A 602 -7.40 -14.02 27.69
CA THR A 602 -6.92 -12.63 27.78
C THR A 602 -6.27 -12.21 26.47
N TYR A 603 -6.95 -11.35 25.70
CA TYR A 603 -6.44 -10.75 24.47
C TYR A 603 -7.27 -9.52 24.08
N THR A 604 -6.66 -8.56 23.40
CA THR A 604 -7.33 -7.36 22.89
C THR A 604 -7.90 -7.57 21.48
N ALA A 605 -8.69 -6.61 21.00
CA ALA A 605 -9.18 -6.62 19.62
C ALA A 605 -8.03 -6.57 18.60
N GLU A 606 -6.99 -5.79 18.88
CA GLU A 606 -5.78 -5.69 18.06
C GLU A 606 -5.02 -7.02 18.00
N ASP A 607 -4.87 -7.69 19.15
CA ASP A 607 -4.25 -9.03 19.21
C ASP A 607 -5.02 -10.06 18.37
N SER A 608 -6.36 -9.98 18.39
CA SER A 608 -7.21 -10.87 17.60
C SER A 608 -7.07 -10.63 16.10
N ALA A 609 -6.90 -9.37 15.68
CA ALA A 609 -6.65 -9.01 14.28
C ALA A 609 -5.26 -9.49 13.81
N ASN A 610 -4.23 -9.28 14.64
CA ASN A 610 -2.88 -9.79 14.39
C ASN A 610 -2.85 -11.31 14.33
N TYR A 611 -3.56 -11.99 15.23
CA TYR A 611 -3.69 -13.45 15.22
C TYR A 611 -4.45 -13.96 13.98
N ARG A 612 -5.49 -13.25 13.53
CA ARG A 612 -6.20 -13.57 12.29
C ARG A 612 -5.25 -13.57 11.10
N ASP A 613 -4.41 -12.55 10.99
CA ASP A 613 -3.45 -12.43 9.89
C ASP A 613 -2.36 -13.53 9.97
N LEU A 614 -1.85 -13.81 11.16
CA LEU A 614 -0.94 -14.95 11.39
C LEU A 614 -1.55 -16.27 10.91
N VAL A 615 -2.80 -16.55 11.26
CA VAL A 615 -3.50 -17.80 10.86
C VAL A 615 -3.74 -17.88 9.35
N LEU A 616 -4.07 -16.76 8.71
CA LEU A 616 -4.30 -16.68 7.27
C LEU A 616 -3.01 -16.90 6.48
N ARG A 617 -1.91 -16.26 6.89
CA ARG A 617 -0.63 -16.27 6.15
C ARG A 617 0.22 -17.51 6.40
N SER A 618 0.05 -18.15 7.56
CA SER A 618 0.72 -19.42 7.90
C SER A 618 -0.03 -20.66 7.40
N HIS A 619 -1.24 -20.48 6.86
CA HIS A 619 -2.16 -21.56 6.55
C HIS A 619 -2.37 -22.58 7.68
N VAL A 620 -2.07 -22.23 8.94
CA VAL A 620 -2.09 -23.19 10.07
C VAL A 620 -3.47 -23.79 10.30
N ALA A 621 -4.52 -23.04 9.96
CA ALA A 621 -5.89 -23.50 10.04
C ALA A 621 -6.42 -24.14 8.75
N ARG A 622 -5.57 -24.38 7.74
CA ARG A 622 -5.92 -25.13 6.52
C ARG A 622 -5.44 -26.58 6.65
N GLN A 623 -6.21 -27.52 6.13
CA GLN A 623 -5.81 -28.92 6.14
C GLN A 623 -4.52 -29.11 5.33
N GLY A 624 -3.52 -29.77 5.92
CA GLY A 624 -2.22 -29.96 5.29
C GLY A 624 -1.46 -28.66 5.01
N TYR A 625 -1.78 -27.56 5.70
CA TYR A 625 -1.11 -26.25 5.58
C TYR A 625 -1.03 -25.70 4.15
N SER A 626 -2.04 -26.01 3.33
CA SER A 626 -2.12 -25.58 1.93
C SER A 626 -3.29 -24.62 1.71
N ALA A 627 -3.04 -23.52 1.02
CA ALA A 627 -4.06 -22.53 0.65
C ALA A 627 -5.23 -23.13 -0.16
N LEU A 628 -4.97 -24.20 -0.93
CA LEU A 628 -5.94 -24.87 -1.78
C LEU A 628 -6.87 -25.82 -1.02
N ARG A 629 -6.54 -26.17 0.22
CA ARG A 629 -7.29 -27.15 1.01
C ARG A 629 -8.34 -26.47 1.92
N PRO A 630 -9.40 -27.18 2.31
CA PRO A 630 -10.43 -26.62 3.19
C PRO A 630 -9.88 -26.32 4.58
N TRP A 631 -10.63 -25.51 5.33
CA TRP A 631 -10.31 -25.19 6.72
C TRP A 631 -10.36 -26.45 7.59
N ASN A 632 -9.37 -26.60 8.47
CA ASN A 632 -9.44 -27.54 9.57
C ASN A 632 -10.43 -26.99 10.60
N THR A 633 -11.49 -27.75 10.87
CA THR A 633 -12.58 -27.36 11.78
C THR A 633 -12.51 -28.06 13.15
N SER A 634 -11.42 -28.78 13.42
CA SER A 634 -11.24 -29.57 14.64
C SER A 634 -10.82 -28.73 15.86
N GLY A 635 -11.12 -29.22 17.06
CA GLY A 635 -10.69 -28.57 18.30
C GLY A 635 -11.62 -27.46 18.82
N SER A 636 -11.43 -27.10 20.10
CA SER A 636 -12.23 -26.07 20.77
C SER A 636 -11.90 -24.66 20.27
N LYS A 637 -10.64 -24.38 19.93
CA LYS A 637 -10.22 -23.07 19.41
C LYS A 637 -10.89 -22.68 18.10
N TYR A 638 -11.10 -23.63 17.18
CA TYR A 638 -11.85 -23.33 15.96
C TYR A 638 -13.31 -23.00 16.26
N ARG A 639 -13.98 -23.84 17.07
CA ARG A 639 -15.39 -23.67 17.42
C ARG A 639 -15.66 -22.37 18.16
N ASN A 640 -14.76 -21.97 19.06
CA ASN A 640 -14.96 -20.85 19.98
C ASN A 640 -14.36 -19.54 19.48
N LEU A 641 -13.28 -19.57 18.69
CA LEU A 641 -12.55 -18.38 18.26
C LEU A 641 -12.45 -18.28 16.74
N LEU A 642 -11.75 -19.21 16.07
CA LEU A 642 -11.41 -19.03 14.64
C LEU A 642 -12.64 -18.98 13.72
N LYS A 643 -13.69 -19.77 14.00
CA LYS A 643 -14.92 -19.76 13.21
C LYS A 643 -15.57 -18.38 13.16
N TYR A 644 -15.51 -17.62 14.25
CA TYR A 644 -16.03 -16.27 14.32
C TYR A 644 -15.00 -15.28 13.78
N LEU A 645 -13.74 -15.41 14.22
CA LEU A 645 -12.63 -14.55 13.82
C LEU A 645 -12.41 -14.53 12.31
N LEU A 646 -12.84 -15.57 11.58
CA LEU A 646 -12.71 -15.67 10.13
C LEU A 646 -14.03 -15.39 9.37
N LYS A 647 -15.18 -15.27 10.04
CA LYS A 647 -16.51 -15.06 9.40
C LYS A 647 -17.04 -13.63 9.46
N SER A 648 -16.56 -12.79 10.37
CA SER A 648 -17.06 -11.42 10.54
C SER A 648 -15.92 -10.40 10.57
N ASP A 649 -16.25 -9.16 10.21
CA ASP A 649 -15.40 -7.96 10.38
C ASP A 649 -15.42 -7.42 11.83
N ALA A 650 -15.94 -8.19 12.79
CA ALA A 650 -15.79 -7.98 14.24
C ALA A 650 -16.28 -9.23 15.00
N VAL A 651 -15.63 -9.62 16.10
CA VAL A 651 -16.12 -10.65 17.03
C VAL A 651 -16.09 -10.11 18.47
N PRO A 652 -17.07 -10.45 19.33
CA PRO A 652 -17.18 -9.90 20.68
C PRO A 652 -16.13 -10.48 21.62
N THR A 653 -15.59 -9.65 22.50
CA THR A 653 -14.87 -10.05 23.71
C THR A 653 -15.81 -10.84 24.62
N LYS A 654 -15.33 -11.94 25.20
CA LYS A 654 -16.06 -12.64 26.26
C LYS A 654 -15.91 -11.84 27.55
N ASP A 655 -16.84 -10.93 27.80
CA ASP A 655 -17.05 -10.39 29.14
C ASP A 655 -17.75 -11.47 29.97
N VAL A 656 -17.02 -12.10 30.90
CA VAL A 656 -17.62 -12.96 31.92
C VAL A 656 -17.69 -12.14 33.20
N VAL A 657 -18.84 -11.53 33.44
CA VAL A 657 -19.31 -11.17 34.78
C VAL A 657 -20.27 -12.27 35.20
N GLY A 658 -19.91 -12.96 36.28
CA GLY A 658 -20.76 -13.92 36.99
C GLY A 658 -20.37 -13.88 38.45
N GLU A 659 -21.14 -13.13 39.22
CA GLU A 659 -21.06 -13.00 40.67
C GLU A 659 -21.14 -14.36 41.38
N ALA A 660 -20.27 -14.56 42.36
CA ALA A 660 -20.58 -15.27 43.60
C ALA A 660 -19.47 -14.99 44.63
N SER A 661 -19.74 -14.10 45.58
CA SER A 661 -19.16 -14.13 46.94
C SER A 661 -20.12 -14.93 47.84
N PRO A 662 -19.78 -15.38 49.08
CA PRO A 662 -18.63 -15.03 49.92
C PRO A 662 -18.02 -16.23 50.72
N THR A 663 -17.16 -15.90 51.70
CA THR A 663 -16.55 -16.68 52.82
C THR A 663 -15.10 -17.11 52.60
N MET A 664 -14.15 -17.09 53.56
CA MET A 664 -13.89 -16.40 54.85
C MET A 664 -12.51 -16.95 55.33
N TYR A 665 -11.70 -16.16 56.05
CA TYR A 665 -10.45 -16.52 56.80
C TYR A 665 -9.20 -16.93 55.97
N GLU A 666 -7.93 -16.64 56.31
CA GLU A 666 -7.23 -15.82 57.32
C GLU A 666 -5.73 -15.71 56.92
N GLU A 667 -5.07 -14.65 57.41
CA GLU A 667 -3.64 -14.53 57.80
C GLU A 667 -2.44 -14.76 56.85
N GLY A 668 -1.50 -13.78 56.87
CA GLY A 668 -0.06 -14.11 56.84
C GLY A 668 0.94 -13.16 56.15
N ARG A 669 1.31 -12.06 56.83
CA ARG A 669 2.69 -11.52 56.99
C ARG A 669 3.57 -11.03 55.80
N THR A 670 3.76 -9.70 55.80
CA THR A 670 5.03 -8.91 55.87
C THR A 670 6.17 -9.03 54.85
N ALA A 671 6.55 -7.82 54.38
CA ALA A 671 7.90 -7.25 54.22
C ALA A 671 8.59 -7.30 52.85
N GLY A 672 8.73 -6.10 52.26
CA GLY A 672 10.07 -5.51 52.12
C GLY A 672 10.69 -5.47 50.73
N ARG A 673 10.75 -4.23 50.20
CA ARG A 673 11.89 -3.59 49.52
C ARG A 673 11.77 -3.36 48.01
N GLU A 674 11.97 -2.09 47.71
CA GLU A 674 12.12 -1.41 46.43
C GLU A 674 13.18 -2.07 45.53
N GLU A 675 12.93 -2.08 44.22
CA GLU A 675 13.85 -1.49 43.25
C GLU A 675 13.16 -1.28 41.90
N THR A 676 13.48 -0.12 41.33
CA THR A 676 12.96 0.54 40.14
C THR A 676 13.39 -0.12 38.83
N SER A 677 12.47 -0.34 37.90
CA SER A 677 12.72 -0.13 36.46
C SER A 677 11.40 -0.08 35.68
N PHE A 678 11.04 1.11 35.21
CA PHE A 678 9.98 1.32 34.22
C PHE A 678 10.57 2.02 32.98
N PRO A 679 9.92 1.84 31.82
CA PRO A 679 10.53 1.86 30.50
C PRO A 679 10.56 3.23 29.83
N ILE A 680 11.42 3.32 28.81
CA ILE A 680 11.51 4.42 27.85
C ILE A 680 10.28 4.35 26.93
N VAL A 681 9.39 5.32 27.04
CA VAL A 681 8.24 5.51 26.14
C VAL A 681 8.69 6.29 24.90
N THR A 682 8.38 5.75 23.73
CA THR A 682 8.55 6.40 22.42
C THR A 682 7.18 6.92 22.00
N LEU A 683 6.99 8.24 21.92
CA LEU A 683 5.71 8.85 21.55
C LEU A 683 5.43 8.69 20.05
N GLN A 684 4.35 8.01 19.69
CA GLN A 684 3.72 8.06 18.38
C GLN A 684 2.59 9.11 18.38
N LEU A 685 2.81 10.18 17.63
CA LEU A 685 1.84 11.25 17.39
C LEU A 685 1.05 10.95 16.10
N GLU A 686 0.05 10.07 16.19
CA GLU A 686 -0.98 9.92 15.14
C GLU A 686 -2.34 9.61 15.77
N ARG A 687 -3.07 10.66 16.17
CA ARG A 687 -4.54 10.65 16.26
C ARG A 687 -5.07 12.07 16.50
N LEU A 688 -5.21 12.84 15.43
CA LEU A 688 -6.11 14.00 15.36
C LEU A 688 -6.29 14.36 13.87
N ALA A 689 -7.02 13.51 13.15
CA ALA A 689 -7.60 13.82 11.85
C ALA A 689 -8.69 12.77 11.55
N ASP A 690 -9.81 12.83 12.27
CA ASP A 690 -10.99 12.02 11.98
C ASP A 690 -12.06 12.91 11.31
N PRO A 691 -12.28 12.82 9.98
CA PRO A 691 -13.19 13.70 9.25
C PRO A 691 -14.68 13.47 9.56
N ILE A 692 -15.01 12.51 10.42
CA ILE A 692 -16.39 12.22 10.87
C ILE A 692 -16.77 13.08 12.09
N ALA A 693 -15.81 13.58 12.87
CA ALA A 693 -16.07 14.41 14.04
C ALA A 693 -16.52 15.84 13.68
N ALA A 694 -16.09 16.37 12.53
CA ALA A 694 -16.42 17.72 12.06
C ALA A 694 -17.89 17.88 11.64
N ASP A 695 -18.54 16.82 11.14
CA ASP A 695 -19.96 16.84 10.74
C ASP A 695 -20.91 16.83 11.97
N ARG A 696 -20.45 16.27 13.10
CA ARG A 696 -21.21 16.27 14.37
C ARG A 696 -21.15 17.61 15.09
N THR A 697 -20.01 18.31 15.06
CA THR A 697 -19.89 19.65 15.66
C THR A 697 -20.60 20.73 14.85
N GLN A 698 -20.65 20.64 13.52
CA GLN A 698 -21.47 21.57 12.73
C GLN A 698 -22.98 21.36 12.96
N ARG A 699 -23.47 20.12 13.01
CA ARG A 699 -24.90 19.85 13.32
C ARG A 699 -25.30 20.26 14.73
N TRP A 700 -24.37 20.22 15.69
CA TRP A 700 -24.64 20.68 17.05
C TRP A 700 -24.65 22.22 17.14
N PHE A 701 -23.79 22.93 16.40
CA PHE A 701 -23.81 24.40 16.34
C PHE A 701 -25.05 24.95 15.62
N SER A 702 -25.54 24.29 14.55
CA SER A 702 -26.78 24.71 13.87
C SER A 702 -28.03 24.54 14.74
N SER A 703 -28.05 23.49 15.59
CA SER A 703 -29.16 23.23 16.53
C SER A 703 -29.17 24.17 17.74
N PHE A 704 -28.05 24.84 18.04
CA PHE A 704 -27.94 25.75 19.18
C PHE A 704 -28.27 27.20 18.80
N SER A 705 -28.13 27.59 17.52
CA SER A 705 -28.47 28.94 17.06
C SER A 705 -29.97 29.17 16.82
N GLU A 706 -30.78 28.12 16.67
CA GLU A 706 -32.24 28.26 16.47
C GLU A 706 -33.06 28.28 17.78
N ASN A 707 -32.48 27.90 18.92
CA ASN A 707 -33.21 27.82 20.21
C ASN A 707 -32.88 28.94 21.21
N VAL A 708 -32.15 29.99 20.80
CA VAL A 708 -31.82 31.16 21.67
C VAL A 708 -32.46 32.47 21.18
N LEU A 709 -33.35 32.42 20.17
CA LEU A 709 -34.11 33.59 19.70
C LEU A 709 -35.63 33.51 19.90
N THR A 710 -36.15 32.53 20.65
CA THR A 710 -37.53 32.54 21.14
C THR A 710 -37.63 31.91 22.53
N SER A 711 -37.35 32.71 23.57
CA SER A 711 -37.89 32.58 24.93
C SER A 711 -37.60 33.84 25.73
#